data_AF-A0A1S2Z9B4-F1
#
_entry.id   AF-A0A1S2Z9B4-F1
#
_cell.length_a   1.000
_cell.length_b   1.000
_cell.length_c   1.000
_cell.angle_alpha   90.00
_cell.angle_beta   90.00
_cell.angle_gamma   90.00
#
_symmetry.space_group_name_H-M   'P 1'
#
loop_
_entity.id
_entity.type
_entity.pdbx_description
1 polymer ?
#
loop_
_entity_poly.entity_id
_entity_poly.type
_entity_poly.pdbx_seq_one_letter_code
_entity_poly.pdbx_strand_id
1 'polypeptide(L)'
;MFSLRGCGRWMALSLTKQNLSLVRLSSDSAAPCTPHFDVVVIGGGHAGSEAAAAAARCGSRTLLLTHRVDTIGQMSCNPSFGGIGKGHLMREVDALDGLCSRVCDQSGVHYKVLNKCKGPAVWGLRAQIDRKLYKQNMQEEILNTPLLTVQEGAVEDLILTEPEPEHMGKCRVCGVVLMDGSTVHAESVILTTGTFLRGLVVIGLEMHPAGRLGDQPSIGLAQTLEKLGFVVGRLKTGTPPRIAKESIDFSILNKHTPDNPSVPFSFMNETVWIKPEDQLSCYLTHTNPRVDEIVLENLHLNHHIKETTRGPRYCPSIESKVLRFPNRQHQVWLEPEGLDSNLIYPQGLSVTLPAELQEKMITCIRGLEKAKIIQPGYGVQYDYLDPRQITPSLETHLVQRLFFAGQINGTTGYEEAAAQGVVAGINASLRVRRKPPFVISRTEGYIGVLIDDLTTQGTSEPYRMFTSRAEFRLSLRPDNADSRLTFRGYKEAGCVSQPRYERASLMKASLEEGLSVLKSIEFSSSQWKALIPEASISLSRNQRLSALDVLKYEQVDMELLAKAIPEPLKKYTDCRELAQRLKIEATYESALFYQQQEIKQVQQDEALQLPEDLDYLTLRDVSLSDEVREKLHFSRPQTIGAASRIPGVTPAAIVNLLRFVKTQQKRAVKAELLQTDQCLCDADKLEERQL
;
A
#
# COMPACT_ATOMS: atom_id res chain seq x y z
N MET A 1 -55.55 49.62 16.77
CA MET A 1 -55.95 50.58 17.83
C MET A 1 -55.01 50.41 19.01
N PHE A 2 -54.68 51.51 19.69
CA PHE A 2 -53.99 51.64 20.98
C PHE A 2 -52.62 50.95 21.22
N SER A 3 -51.58 51.80 21.16
CA SER A 3 -50.38 51.75 21.99
C SER A 3 -50.64 52.43 23.33
N LEU A 4 -49.94 52.03 24.40
CA LEU A 4 -49.57 52.83 25.60
C LEU A 4 -48.39 52.10 26.29
N ARG A 5 -47.16 52.59 26.12
CA ARG A 5 -46.34 53.38 27.08
C ARG A 5 -45.53 52.57 28.11
N GLY A 6 -44.26 52.94 28.28
CA GLY A 6 -43.37 52.41 29.32
C GLY A 6 -42.59 53.51 30.06
N CYS A 7 -41.82 53.10 31.08
CA CYS A 7 -40.78 53.83 31.84
C CYS A 7 -40.14 52.79 32.79
N GLY A 8 -38.84 52.78 33.16
CA GLY A 8 -37.68 53.58 32.79
C GLY A 8 -36.64 53.63 33.94
N ARG A 9 -35.35 53.89 33.65
CA ARG A 9 -34.19 54.08 34.59
C ARG A 9 -33.64 52.82 35.29
N TRP A 10 -32.38 52.69 35.77
CA TRP A 10 -31.03 53.32 35.60
C TRP A 10 -30.02 52.46 36.42
N MET A 11 -28.67 52.51 36.34
CA MET A 11 -27.68 53.30 35.55
C MET A 11 -26.40 52.44 35.28
N ALA A 12 -25.19 53.03 35.20
CA ALA A 12 -23.87 52.36 35.14
C ALA A 12 -22.82 53.10 36.03
N LEU A 13 -21.57 52.58 36.10
CA LEU A 13 -20.27 53.12 36.63
C LEU A 13 -19.59 52.16 37.65
N SER A 14 -18.26 52.00 37.79
CA SER A 14 -17.07 52.36 36.97
C SER A 14 -15.75 51.80 37.59
N LEU A 15 -14.61 51.96 36.87
CA LEU A 15 -13.18 51.84 37.29
C LEU A 15 -12.57 50.41 37.36
N THR A 16 -11.30 50.15 36.99
CA THR A 16 -10.12 51.04 36.83
C THR A 16 -9.20 50.66 35.64
N LYS A 17 -8.33 51.59 35.18
CA LYS A 17 -7.26 51.39 34.16
C LYS A 17 -5.89 51.08 34.80
N GLN A 18 -4.98 50.45 34.03
CA GLN A 18 -3.53 50.78 34.07
C GLN A 18 -2.80 50.45 32.74
N ASN A 19 -1.66 51.10 32.51
CA ASN A 19 -0.91 51.16 31.23
C ASN A 19 0.36 50.25 31.29
N LEU A 20 1.19 49.98 30.26
CA LEU A 20 1.50 50.54 28.91
C LEU A 20 1.62 49.35 27.88
N SER A 21 2.14 49.39 26.64
CA SER A 21 2.89 50.36 25.79
C SER A 21 2.58 50.19 24.30
N LEU A 22 2.74 51.25 23.48
CA LEU A 22 2.77 51.14 22.01
C LEU A 22 4.19 50.85 21.50
N VAL A 23 4.32 49.96 20.50
CA VAL A 23 5.44 49.97 19.54
C VAL A 23 4.92 49.85 18.11
N ARG A 24 5.12 50.95 17.37
CA ARG A 24 5.11 51.20 15.92
C ARG A 24 4.67 50.06 14.97
N LEU A 25 3.64 50.37 14.18
CA LEU A 25 3.43 49.82 12.84
C LEU A 25 4.60 50.21 11.92
N SER A 26 5.27 49.22 11.34
CA SER A 26 6.07 49.38 10.13
C SER A 26 5.30 48.77 8.95
N SER A 27 5.11 49.56 7.90
CA SER A 27 4.47 49.12 6.66
C SER A 27 5.50 48.41 5.78
N ASP A 28 5.46 47.08 5.74
CA ASP A 28 6.08 46.30 4.66
C ASP A 28 5.00 45.77 3.73
N SER A 29 5.30 45.79 2.43
CA SER A 29 4.36 45.45 1.37
C SER A 29 4.03 43.97 1.36
N ALA A 30 2.90 43.59 1.95
CA ALA A 30 2.34 42.26 1.77
C ALA A 30 1.89 42.09 0.31
N ALA A 31 2.73 41.42 -0.49
CA ALA A 31 2.25 40.73 -1.68
C ALA A 31 1.10 39.77 -1.26
N PRO A 32 0.09 39.55 -2.11
CA PRO A 32 -1.07 38.74 -1.73
C PRO A 32 -0.59 37.31 -1.39
N CYS A 33 -0.64 36.97 -0.10
CA CYS A 33 -0.29 35.63 0.37
C CYS A 33 -1.29 34.61 -0.19
N THR A 34 -0.94 34.00 -1.32
CA THR A 34 -1.59 32.78 -1.80
C THR A 34 -1.60 31.73 -0.68
N PRO A 35 -2.70 31.00 -0.45
CA PRO A 35 -2.78 30.04 0.64
C PRO A 35 -1.69 28.98 0.46
N HIS A 36 -0.76 28.96 1.42
CA HIS A 36 0.36 28.03 1.44
C HIS A 36 -0.08 26.70 2.05
N PHE A 37 0.04 25.63 1.27
CA PHE A 37 -0.21 24.27 1.76
C PHE A 37 1.06 23.68 2.37
N ASP A 38 0.89 22.70 3.24
CA ASP A 38 2.03 21.98 3.82
C ASP A 38 2.38 20.81 2.87
N VAL A 39 1.37 20.10 2.34
CA VAL A 39 1.55 19.02 1.36
C VAL A 39 0.61 19.22 0.17
N VAL A 40 1.11 19.03 -1.06
CA VAL A 40 0.30 18.92 -2.28
C VAL A 40 0.39 17.49 -2.82
N VAL A 41 -0.76 16.89 -3.12
CA VAL A 41 -0.88 15.55 -3.70
C VAL A 41 -1.49 15.66 -5.09
N ILE A 42 -0.84 15.07 -6.09
CA ILE A 42 -1.24 15.15 -7.49
C ILE A 42 -1.83 13.81 -7.94
N GLY A 43 -3.14 13.81 -8.19
CA GLY A 43 -3.93 12.70 -8.73
C GLY A 43 -4.90 12.08 -7.71
N GLY A 44 -6.21 12.13 -7.99
CA GLY A 44 -7.26 11.50 -7.16
C GLY A 44 -7.31 9.96 -7.18
N GLY A 45 -6.20 9.28 -7.48
CA GLY A 45 -6.12 7.82 -7.55
C GLY A 45 -6.09 7.16 -6.16
N HIS A 46 -5.99 5.83 -6.11
CA HIS A 46 -5.89 5.08 -4.84
C HIS A 46 -4.66 5.50 -4.01
N ALA A 47 -3.51 5.70 -4.66
CA ALA A 47 -2.31 6.23 -3.99
C ALA A 47 -2.53 7.65 -3.47
N GLY A 48 -3.07 8.56 -4.29
CA GLY A 48 -3.26 9.96 -3.90
C GLY A 48 -4.34 10.16 -2.84
N SER A 49 -5.40 9.36 -2.86
CA SER A 49 -6.46 9.38 -1.83
C SER A 49 -5.89 8.99 -0.47
N GLU A 50 -5.11 7.89 -0.39
CA GLU A 50 -4.43 7.50 0.85
C GLU A 50 -3.36 8.51 1.27
N ALA A 51 -2.55 9.02 0.33
CA ALA A 51 -1.49 9.97 0.62
C ALA A 51 -2.05 11.29 1.17
N ALA A 52 -3.09 11.83 0.54
CA ALA A 52 -3.73 13.07 0.96
C ALA A 52 -4.39 12.93 2.34
N ALA A 53 -5.14 11.84 2.56
CA ALA A 53 -5.77 11.59 3.84
C ALA A 53 -4.76 11.28 4.96
N ALA A 54 -3.66 10.57 4.66
CA ALA A 54 -2.60 10.30 5.64
C ALA A 54 -1.82 11.56 6.03
N ALA A 55 -1.45 12.41 5.07
CA ALA A 55 -0.80 13.69 5.34
C ALA A 55 -1.69 14.61 6.20
N ALA A 56 -2.98 14.67 5.88
CA ALA A 56 -3.97 15.41 6.65
C ALA A 56 -4.15 14.87 8.08
N ARG A 57 -4.24 13.54 8.28
CA ARG A 57 -4.27 12.91 9.61
C ARG A 57 -2.99 13.16 10.42
N CYS A 58 -1.82 13.19 9.79
CA CYS A 58 -0.56 13.61 10.40
C CYS A 58 -0.50 15.12 10.75
N GLY A 59 -1.56 15.89 10.48
CA GLY A 59 -1.70 17.29 10.88
C GLY A 59 -1.15 18.31 9.89
N SER A 60 -0.91 17.93 8.62
CA SER A 60 -0.51 18.85 7.56
C SER A 60 -1.72 19.37 6.78
N ARG A 61 -1.78 20.68 6.51
CA ARG A 61 -2.76 21.25 5.58
C ARG A 61 -2.43 20.76 4.18
N THR A 62 -3.33 19.96 3.63
CA THR A 62 -3.08 19.17 2.43
C THR A 62 -4.00 19.59 1.31
N LEU A 63 -3.46 19.74 0.10
CA LEU A 63 -4.26 19.93 -1.13
C LEU A 63 -4.19 18.66 -1.98
N LEU A 64 -5.33 18.10 -2.34
CA LEU A 64 -5.46 17.09 -3.38
C LEU A 64 -5.85 17.76 -4.70
N LEU A 65 -4.90 17.83 -5.63
CA LEU A 65 -5.14 18.24 -7.02
C LEU A 65 -5.53 17.03 -7.86
N THR A 66 -6.60 17.17 -8.63
CA THR A 66 -7.06 16.13 -9.57
C THR A 66 -7.60 16.77 -10.84
N HIS A 67 -7.55 16.08 -11.98
CA HIS A 67 -8.20 16.58 -13.20
C HIS A 67 -9.71 16.76 -13.02
N ARG A 68 -10.33 15.87 -12.23
CA ARG A 68 -11.78 15.83 -11.96
C ARG A 68 -12.05 15.26 -10.56
N VAL A 69 -12.88 15.91 -9.77
CA VAL A 69 -13.29 15.45 -8.43
C VAL A 69 -14.16 14.19 -8.54
N ASP A 70 -15.04 14.12 -9.53
CA ASP A 70 -15.96 12.98 -9.70
C ASP A 70 -15.26 11.66 -10.08
N THR A 71 -13.95 11.68 -10.37
CA THR A 71 -13.13 10.49 -10.65
C THR A 71 -12.24 10.06 -9.48
N ILE A 72 -12.28 10.77 -8.33
CA ILE A 72 -11.60 10.33 -7.09
C ILE A 72 -12.13 8.94 -6.71
N GLY A 73 -11.23 8.00 -6.41
CA GLY A 73 -11.58 6.61 -6.09
C GLY A 73 -12.02 5.75 -7.28
N GLN A 74 -11.89 6.21 -8.54
CA GLN A 74 -12.33 5.45 -9.71
C GLN A 74 -11.54 4.15 -9.93
N MET A 75 -12.18 3.01 -9.65
CA MET A 75 -11.70 1.68 -10.05
C MET A 75 -11.75 1.55 -11.57
N SER A 76 -10.59 1.38 -12.22
CA SER A 76 -10.44 1.39 -13.69
C SER A 76 -10.26 0.00 -14.34
N CYS A 77 -9.71 -0.94 -13.57
CA CYS A 77 -9.44 -2.32 -13.97
C CYS A 77 -10.47 -3.26 -13.29
N ASN A 78 -10.05 -4.28 -12.56
CA ASN A 78 -10.94 -5.23 -11.87
C ASN A 78 -11.91 -4.54 -10.88
N PRO A 79 -13.17 -5.02 -10.71
CA PRO A 79 -14.11 -4.54 -9.68
C PRO A 79 -13.87 -5.26 -8.32
N SER A 80 -12.61 -5.49 -7.93
CA SER A 80 -12.29 -6.18 -6.67
C SER A 80 -11.09 -5.56 -5.98
N PHE A 81 -11.05 -5.71 -4.66
CA PHE A 81 -9.85 -5.50 -3.84
C PHE A 81 -9.38 -6.81 -3.19
N GLY A 82 -8.08 -6.88 -2.92
CA GLY A 82 -7.46 -7.98 -2.19
C GLY A 82 -7.08 -9.18 -3.06
N GLY A 83 -6.97 -10.34 -2.42
CA GLY A 83 -6.38 -11.56 -2.95
C GLY A 83 -5.02 -11.87 -2.31
N ILE A 84 -4.23 -12.76 -2.92
CA ILE A 84 -2.95 -13.20 -2.36
C ILE A 84 -1.94 -12.04 -2.36
N GLY A 85 -1.36 -11.71 -1.19
CA GLY A 85 -0.44 -10.57 -0.98
C GLY A 85 -1.14 -9.20 -0.98
N LYS A 86 -2.14 -9.01 -1.84
CA LYS A 86 -2.99 -7.81 -1.88
C LYS A 86 -3.86 -7.65 -0.62
N GLY A 87 -4.42 -8.75 -0.12
CA GLY A 87 -5.18 -8.75 1.15
C GLY A 87 -4.31 -8.41 2.37
N HIS A 88 -3.03 -8.80 2.34
CA HIS A 88 -2.03 -8.40 3.34
C HIS A 88 -1.81 -6.88 3.31
N LEU A 89 -1.55 -6.30 2.13
CA LEU A 89 -1.43 -4.85 1.97
C LEU A 89 -2.67 -4.09 2.46
N MET A 90 -3.88 -4.56 2.14
CA MET A 90 -5.13 -3.91 2.59
C MET A 90 -5.24 -3.87 4.12
N ARG A 91 -4.91 -4.98 4.80
CA ARG A 91 -4.88 -5.04 6.28
C ARG A 91 -3.78 -4.15 6.87
N GLU A 92 -2.62 -4.03 6.21
CA GLU A 92 -1.54 -3.14 6.66
C GLU A 92 -1.83 -1.65 6.43
N VAL A 93 -2.48 -1.30 5.31
CA VAL A 93 -3.01 0.05 5.06
C VAL A 93 -4.05 0.42 6.12
N ASP A 94 -4.98 -0.50 6.45
CA ASP A 94 -5.95 -0.27 7.52
C ASP A 94 -5.30 -0.14 8.91
N ALA A 95 -4.24 -0.92 9.19
CA ALA A 95 -3.48 -0.79 10.44
C ALA A 95 -2.83 0.60 10.60
N LEU A 96 -2.51 1.27 9.49
CA LEU A 96 -2.04 2.68 9.41
C LEU A 96 -3.19 3.70 9.23
N ASP A 97 -4.41 3.26 9.53
CA ASP A 97 -5.66 4.03 9.46
C ASP A 97 -6.08 4.54 8.07
N GLY A 98 -5.60 3.85 7.02
CA GLY A 98 -5.95 4.11 5.63
C GLY A 98 -7.44 3.90 5.30
N LEU A 99 -7.87 4.52 4.21
CA LEU A 99 -9.27 4.61 3.79
C LEU A 99 -9.76 3.34 3.08
N CYS A 100 -8.95 2.76 2.19
CA CYS A 100 -9.39 1.78 1.19
C CYS A 100 -10.10 0.58 1.81
N SER A 101 -9.62 0.07 2.95
CA SER A 101 -10.23 -1.08 3.63
C SER A 101 -11.59 -0.76 4.25
N ARG A 102 -11.75 0.41 4.87
CA ARG A 102 -13.05 0.85 5.41
C ARG A 102 -14.07 1.07 4.29
N VAL A 103 -13.65 1.76 3.23
CA VAL A 103 -14.50 2.02 2.06
C VAL A 103 -14.88 0.71 1.36
N CYS A 104 -13.97 -0.27 1.24
CA CYS A 104 -14.28 -1.61 0.74
C CYS A 104 -15.31 -2.35 1.62
N ASP A 105 -15.26 -2.18 2.94
CA ASP A 105 -16.22 -2.81 3.85
C ASP A 105 -17.62 -2.21 3.81
N GLN A 106 -17.79 -1.01 3.23
CA GLN A 106 -19.08 -0.36 2.99
C GLN A 106 -19.62 -0.57 1.56
N SER A 107 -18.80 -1.11 0.65
CA SER A 107 -19.11 -1.22 -0.78
C SER A 107 -18.89 -2.63 -1.36
N GLY A 108 -18.44 -3.58 -0.54
CA GLY A 108 -18.18 -4.95 -0.98
C GLY A 108 -19.46 -5.76 -1.17
N VAL A 109 -19.58 -6.42 -2.32
CA VAL A 109 -20.80 -7.15 -2.74
C VAL A 109 -20.60 -8.67 -2.78
N HIS A 110 -19.38 -9.16 -2.57
CA HIS A 110 -19.05 -10.59 -2.46
C HIS A 110 -17.72 -10.75 -1.73
N TYR A 111 -17.68 -11.43 -0.59
CA TYR A 111 -16.45 -11.62 0.20
C TYR A 111 -15.96 -13.07 0.15
N LYS A 112 -14.63 -13.27 0.05
CA LYS A 112 -14.01 -14.60 -0.01
C LYS A 112 -12.58 -14.64 0.52
N VAL A 113 -12.25 -15.65 1.33
CA VAL A 113 -10.87 -15.90 1.78
C VAL A 113 -10.18 -16.89 0.84
N LEU A 114 -9.26 -16.41 0.00
CA LEU A 114 -8.46 -17.29 -0.86
C LEU A 114 -7.46 -18.10 -0.02
N ASN A 115 -7.16 -19.34 -0.46
CA ASN A 115 -6.27 -20.29 0.24
C ASN A 115 -6.70 -20.64 1.69
N LYS A 116 -7.99 -20.54 2.04
CA LYS A 116 -8.51 -20.82 3.39
C LYS A 116 -7.94 -22.10 4.04
N CYS A 117 -7.90 -23.20 3.28
CA CYS A 117 -7.39 -24.51 3.75
C CYS A 117 -5.85 -24.66 3.78
N LYS A 118 -5.07 -23.62 3.47
CA LYS A 118 -3.58 -23.67 3.48
C LYS A 118 -2.95 -22.95 4.67
N GLY A 119 -3.77 -22.53 5.62
CA GLY A 119 -3.35 -21.85 6.86
C GLY A 119 -3.31 -20.32 6.77
N PRO A 120 -3.47 -19.61 7.91
CA PRO A 120 -3.60 -18.15 7.98
C PRO A 120 -2.49 -17.34 7.30
N ALA A 121 -1.25 -17.82 7.35
CA ALA A 121 -0.10 -17.15 6.74
C ALA A 121 -0.25 -16.84 5.24
N VAL A 122 -1.05 -17.63 4.52
CA VAL A 122 -1.26 -17.51 3.07
C VAL A 122 -2.70 -17.15 2.68
N TRP A 123 -3.54 -16.77 3.64
CA TRP A 123 -4.89 -16.29 3.38
C TRP A 123 -4.87 -15.00 2.55
N GLY A 124 -5.57 -15.02 1.42
CA GLY A 124 -5.78 -13.82 0.60
C GLY A 124 -7.21 -13.31 0.78
N LEU A 125 -7.43 -12.41 1.73
CA LEU A 125 -8.71 -11.71 1.88
C LEU A 125 -9.05 -10.99 0.56
N ARG A 126 -10.22 -11.25 -0.03
CA ARG A 126 -10.68 -10.64 -1.28
C ARG A 126 -12.16 -10.27 -1.17
N ALA A 127 -12.54 -9.14 -1.75
CA ALA A 127 -13.95 -8.85 -2.03
C ALA A 127 -14.15 -8.29 -3.46
N GLN A 128 -15.28 -8.63 -4.08
CA GLN A 128 -15.83 -7.81 -5.16
C GLN A 128 -16.44 -6.56 -4.56
N ILE A 129 -16.28 -5.45 -5.25
CA ILE A 129 -16.66 -4.11 -4.79
C ILE A 129 -17.59 -3.49 -5.84
N ASP A 130 -18.71 -2.93 -5.38
CA ASP A 130 -19.55 -2.07 -6.22
C ASP A 130 -18.77 -0.80 -6.56
N ARG A 131 -18.46 -0.60 -7.85
CA ARG A 131 -17.65 0.55 -8.30
C ARG A 131 -18.30 1.89 -7.96
N LYS A 132 -19.64 1.97 -7.97
CA LYS A 132 -20.39 3.21 -7.74
C LYS A 132 -20.37 3.53 -6.25
N LEU A 133 -20.71 2.57 -5.39
CA LEU A 133 -20.67 2.77 -3.93
C LEU A 133 -19.25 3.07 -3.45
N TYR A 134 -18.24 2.35 -3.92
CA TYR A 134 -16.84 2.62 -3.55
C TYR A 134 -16.41 4.03 -3.92
N LYS A 135 -16.76 4.49 -5.13
CA LYS A 135 -16.43 5.83 -5.60
C LYS A 135 -17.12 6.91 -4.78
N GLN A 136 -18.41 6.73 -4.47
CA GLN A 136 -19.20 7.64 -3.64
C GLN A 136 -18.63 7.75 -2.23
N ASN A 137 -18.43 6.62 -1.55
CA ASN A 137 -17.93 6.58 -0.17
C ASN A 137 -16.48 7.09 -0.06
N MET A 138 -15.62 6.81 -1.05
CA MET A 138 -14.26 7.38 -1.10
C MET A 138 -14.29 8.91 -1.27
N GLN A 139 -15.19 9.43 -2.11
CA GLN A 139 -15.38 10.88 -2.26
C GLN A 139 -15.90 11.52 -0.98
N GLU A 140 -16.85 10.88 -0.30
CA GLU A 140 -17.37 11.34 0.99
C GLU A 140 -16.29 11.37 2.09
N GLU A 141 -15.51 10.30 2.26
CA GLU A 141 -14.39 10.28 3.24
C GLU A 141 -13.34 11.35 2.92
N ILE A 142 -12.96 11.53 1.64
CA ILE A 142 -11.96 12.52 1.22
C ILE A 142 -12.45 13.96 1.43
N LEU A 143 -13.69 14.27 1.04
CA LEU A 143 -14.24 15.63 1.18
C LEU A 143 -14.53 16.01 2.64
N ASN A 144 -14.78 15.03 3.51
CA ASN A 144 -14.99 15.25 4.95
C ASN A 144 -13.71 15.11 5.80
N THR A 145 -12.56 14.81 5.21
CA THR A 145 -11.29 14.67 5.94
C THR A 145 -10.80 16.06 6.42
N PRO A 146 -10.63 16.29 7.75
CA PRO A 146 -10.12 17.56 8.26
C PRO A 146 -8.72 17.88 7.72
N LEU A 147 -8.42 19.16 7.51
CA LEU A 147 -7.17 19.67 6.91
C LEU A 147 -6.91 19.28 5.44
N LEU A 148 -7.81 18.52 4.80
CA LEU A 148 -7.73 18.20 3.38
C LEU A 148 -8.63 19.15 2.56
N THR A 149 -8.03 19.84 1.59
CA THR A 149 -8.73 20.58 0.55
C THR A 149 -8.64 19.81 -0.76
N VAL A 150 -9.70 19.80 -1.57
CA VAL A 150 -9.70 19.17 -2.89
C VAL A 150 -9.95 20.26 -3.94
N GLN A 151 -9.17 20.26 -5.02
CA GLN A 151 -9.28 21.22 -6.11
C GLN A 151 -9.13 20.53 -7.46
N GLU A 152 -9.94 20.95 -8.44
CA GLU A 152 -9.76 20.56 -9.84
C GLU A 152 -8.61 21.37 -10.46
N GLY A 153 -7.65 20.68 -11.05
CA GLY A 153 -6.46 21.27 -11.63
C GLY A 153 -5.55 20.20 -12.24
N ALA A 154 -5.25 20.34 -13.53
CA ALA A 154 -4.18 19.60 -14.18
C ALA A 154 -2.84 20.26 -13.84
N VAL A 155 -1.84 19.48 -13.43
CA VAL A 155 -0.48 19.97 -13.16
C VAL A 155 0.39 19.77 -14.39
N GLU A 156 1.06 20.83 -14.82
CA GLU A 156 1.97 20.82 -15.97
C GLU A 156 3.44 21.01 -15.58
N ASP A 157 3.76 21.62 -14.44
CA ASP A 157 5.16 21.81 -14.01
C ASP A 157 5.36 21.81 -12.48
N LEU A 158 6.61 21.72 -12.04
CA LEU A 158 7.03 21.82 -10.64
C LEU A 158 7.74 23.15 -10.38
N ILE A 159 7.48 23.79 -9.24
CA ILE A 159 8.21 24.97 -8.80
C ILE A 159 9.42 24.50 -7.98
N LEU A 160 10.62 24.91 -8.37
CA LEU A 160 11.88 24.42 -7.85
C LEU A 160 12.74 25.55 -7.28
N THR A 161 13.46 25.26 -6.20
CA THR A 161 14.44 26.15 -5.57
C THR A 161 15.78 25.44 -5.37
N GLU A 162 16.77 26.19 -4.91
CA GLU A 162 18.04 25.64 -4.43
C GLU A 162 17.81 24.52 -3.38
N PRO A 163 18.67 23.49 -3.35
CA PRO A 163 18.56 22.38 -2.39
C PRO A 163 18.90 22.82 -0.96
N GLU A 164 18.31 22.13 0.02
CA GLU A 164 18.69 22.22 1.43
C GLU A 164 20.11 21.67 1.62
N PRO A 165 21.04 22.41 2.26
CA PRO A 165 22.45 21.99 2.41
C PRO A 165 22.65 20.69 3.20
N GLU A 166 21.71 20.36 4.09
CA GLU A 166 21.77 19.19 4.97
C GLU A 166 21.28 17.88 4.30
N HIS A 167 20.77 17.95 3.06
CA HIS A 167 20.15 16.81 2.39
C HIS A 167 20.70 16.61 0.97
N MET A 168 20.81 15.37 0.52
CA MET A 168 21.21 15.06 -0.84
C MET A 168 20.12 15.47 -1.84
N GLY A 169 20.51 15.97 -3.02
CA GLY A 169 19.60 16.35 -4.10
C GLY A 169 20.17 17.48 -4.96
N LYS A 170 19.61 17.68 -6.16
CA LYS A 170 20.00 18.78 -7.07
C LYS A 170 19.22 20.08 -6.78
N CYS A 171 18.00 19.93 -6.29
CA CYS A 171 17.06 21.03 -6.03
C CYS A 171 16.00 20.57 -5.01
N ARG A 172 15.20 21.52 -4.51
CA ARG A 172 14.03 21.29 -3.65
C ARG A 172 12.76 21.69 -4.40
N VAL A 173 11.67 20.93 -4.25
CA VAL A 173 10.35 21.36 -4.71
C VAL A 173 9.69 22.30 -3.68
N CYS A 174 9.03 23.35 -4.14
CA CYS A 174 8.32 24.32 -3.30
C CYS A 174 6.89 24.64 -3.78
N GLY A 175 6.39 23.88 -4.76
CA GLY A 175 5.06 24.06 -5.32
C GLY A 175 4.90 23.42 -6.69
N VAL A 176 3.77 23.73 -7.33
CA VAL A 176 3.35 23.18 -8.63
C VAL A 176 2.73 24.28 -9.49
N VAL A 177 2.81 24.11 -10.82
CA VAL A 177 2.19 25.00 -11.81
C VAL A 177 1.04 24.25 -12.48
N LEU A 178 -0.15 24.85 -12.48
CA LEU A 178 -1.33 24.30 -13.11
C LEU A 178 -1.39 24.64 -14.61
N MET A 179 -2.20 23.90 -15.37
CA MET A 179 -2.38 24.08 -16.81
C MET A 179 -2.93 25.46 -17.21
N ASP A 180 -3.63 26.16 -16.31
CA ASP A 180 -4.09 27.54 -16.51
C ASP A 180 -3.01 28.61 -16.24
N GLY A 181 -1.80 28.19 -15.85
CA GLY A 181 -0.69 29.05 -15.48
C GLY A 181 -0.70 29.52 -14.02
N SER A 182 -1.70 29.14 -13.22
CA SER A 182 -1.72 29.45 -11.79
C SER A 182 -0.70 28.61 -11.01
N THR A 183 -0.20 29.15 -9.90
CA THR A 183 0.80 28.50 -9.05
C THR A 183 0.22 28.15 -7.68
N VAL A 184 0.60 26.98 -7.16
CA VAL A 184 0.28 26.54 -5.80
C VAL A 184 1.56 26.22 -5.07
N HIS A 185 1.81 26.92 -3.96
CA HIS A 185 3.00 26.72 -3.13
C HIS A 185 2.77 25.69 -2.01
N ALA A 186 3.77 24.82 -1.81
CA ALA A 186 3.76 23.83 -0.75
C ALA A 186 5.17 23.39 -0.32
N GLU A 187 5.32 22.96 0.92
CA GLU A 187 6.59 22.41 1.42
C GLU A 187 6.93 21.05 0.81
N SER A 188 5.96 20.18 0.54
CA SER A 188 6.20 18.85 -0.03
C SER A 188 5.17 18.50 -1.10
N VAL A 189 5.59 17.75 -2.12
CA VAL A 189 4.76 17.38 -3.27
C VAL A 189 4.80 15.87 -3.48
N ILE A 190 3.61 15.25 -3.67
CA ILE A 190 3.47 13.81 -3.91
C ILE A 190 2.87 13.58 -5.31
N LEU A 191 3.59 12.88 -6.19
CA LEU A 191 3.09 12.49 -7.51
C LEU A 191 2.43 11.10 -7.45
N THR A 192 1.15 11.04 -7.82
CA THR A 192 0.36 9.80 -7.89
C THR A 192 -0.39 9.68 -9.22
N THR A 193 0.30 10.08 -10.30
CA THR A 193 -0.23 10.27 -11.67
C THR A 193 -0.81 9.04 -12.36
N GLY A 194 -0.78 7.85 -11.73
CA GLY A 194 -1.43 6.64 -12.26
C GLY A 194 -0.90 6.25 -13.63
N THR A 195 -1.80 6.19 -14.62
CA THR A 195 -1.50 5.88 -16.02
C THR A 195 -1.45 7.13 -16.93
N PHE A 196 -1.43 8.35 -16.37
CA PHE A 196 -1.67 9.58 -17.13
C PHE A 196 -0.40 10.20 -17.74
N LEU A 197 0.80 9.96 -17.19
CA LEU A 197 2.06 10.52 -17.72
C LEU A 197 2.33 9.96 -19.13
N ARG A 198 2.25 10.85 -20.14
CA ARG A 198 2.31 10.54 -21.59
C ARG A 198 1.49 9.29 -21.98
N GLY A 199 0.34 9.11 -21.32
CA GLY A 199 -0.53 7.95 -21.47
C GLY A 199 -1.06 7.75 -22.89
N LEU A 200 -1.13 6.50 -23.32
CA LEU A 200 -1.60 6.09 -24.65
C LEU A 200 -2.52 4.86 -24.53
N VAL A 201 -3.76 5.00 -24.99
CA VAL A 201 -4.71 3.89 -25.15
C VAL A 201 -4.46 3.21 -26.49
N VAL A 202 -4.44 1.88 -26.51
CA VAL A 202 -4.16 1.05 -27.69
C VAL A 202 -5.29 0.03 -27.91
N ILE A 203 -5.90 0.04 -29.10
CA ILE A 203 -6.92 -0.92 -29.53
C ILE A 203 -6.56 -1.39 -30.95
N GLY A 204 -6.03 -2.60 -31.05
CA GLY A 204 -5.50 -3.19 -32.27
C GLY A 204 -4.26 -2.42 -32.77
N LEU A 205 -4.48 -1.65 -33.83
CA LEU A 205 -3.51 -0.74 -34.44
C LEU A 205 -3.81 0.74 -34.13
N GLU A 206 -4.98 1.03 -33.55
CA GLU A 206 -5.38 2.39 -33.19
C GLU A 206 -4.73 2.80 -31.87
N MET A 207 -4.24 4.03 -31.82
CA MET A 207 -3.50 4.60 -30.69
C MET A 207 -3.98 6.01 -30.41
N HIS A 208 -4.44 6.27 -29.19
CA HIS A 208 -5.02 7.55 -28.78
C HIS A 208 -4.32 8.08 -27.52
N PRO A 209 -3.79 9.33 -27.51
CA PRO A 209 -3.24 9.96 -26.32
C PRO A 209 -4.32 10.07 -25.23
N ALA A 210 -4.17 9.31 -24.16
CA ALA A 210 -5.17 9.18 -23.10
C ALA A 210 -4.59 8.48 -21.87
N GLY A 211 -4.82 9.02 -20.67
CA GLY A 211 -4.45 8.35 -19.42
C GLY A 211 -5.36 7.17 -19.10
N ARG A 212 -6.64 7.31 -19.44
CA ARG A 212 -7.71 6.29 -19.40
C ARG A 212 -8.66 6.59 -20.56
N LEU A 213 -9.49 5.63 -20.96
CA LEU A 213 -10.44 5.86 -22.06
C LEU A 213 -11.38 7.05 -21.75
N GLY A 214 -11.20 8.16 -22.46
CA GLY A 214 -11.94 9.42 -22.28
C GLY A 214 -11.21 10.51 -21.49
N ASP A 215 -10.09 10.20 -20.82
CA ASP A 215 -9.31 11.15 -20.02
C ASP A 215 -8.02 11.59 -20.74
N GLN A 216 -7.71 12.90 -20.71
CA GLN A 216 -6.49 13.46 -21.30
C GLN A 216 -5.22 13.00 -20.57
N PRO A 217 -4.07 12.83 -21.27
CA PRO A 217 -2.79 12.54 -20.64
C PRO A 217 -2.13 13.82 -20.07
N SER A 218 -1.21 13.66 -19.11
CA SER A 218 -0.32 14.74 -18.64
C SER A 218 1.00 14.68 -19.40
N ILE A 219 1.42 15.80 -20.00
CA ILE A 219 2.58 15.86 -20.91
C ILE A 219 3.67 16.78 -20.36
N GLY A 220 3.38 17.99 -19.89
CA GLY A 220 4.39 18.92 -19.37
C GLY A 220 5.16 18.33 -18.20
N LEU A 221 4.43 17.77 -17.22
CA LEU A 221 5.02 17.18 -16.02
C LEU A 221 5.99 16.04 -16.35
N ALA A 222 5.69 15.23 -17.38
CA ALA A 222 6.59 14.17 -17.85
C ALA A 222 7.90 14.74 -18.43
N GLN A 223 7.81 15.84 -19.20
CA GLN A 223 8.99 16.53 -19.74
C GLN A 223 9.82 17.17 -18.62
N THR A 224 9.20 17.71 -17.57
CA THR A 224 9.91 18.26 -16.41
C THR A 224 10.69 17.19 -15.66
N LEU A 225 10.08 16.03 -15.39
CA LEU A 225 10.78 14.90 -14.76
C LEU A 225 11.96 14.41 -15.61
N GLU A 226 11.79 14.33 -16.94
CA GLU A 226 12.86 13.97 -17.86
C GLU A 226 14.02 15.00 -17.86
N LYS A 227 13.71 16.31 -17.88
CA LYS A 227 14.70 17.40 -17.78
C LYS A 227 15.49 17.39 -16.46
N LEU A 228 14.88 16.95 -15.35
CA LEU A 228 15.54 16.80 -14.05
C LEU A 228 16.55 15.63 -14.00
N GLY A 229 16.49 14.74 -15.00
CA GLY A 229 17.36 13.58 -15.13
C GLY A 229 16.80 12.32 -14.44
N PHE A 230 15.48 12.23 -14.28
CA PHE A 230 14.87 10.94 -13.93
C PHE A 230 14.95 9.97 -15.11
N VAL A 231 15.20 8.69 -14.81
CA VAL A 231 15.19 7.61 -15.78
C VAL A 231 13.75 7.19 -16.01
N VAL A 232 13.20 7.60 -17.14
CA VAL A 232 11.83 7.28 -17.55
C VAL A 232 11.83 5.98 -18.36
N GLY A 233 11.01 5.02 -17.93
CA GLY A 233 10.66 3.83 -18.71
C GLY A 233 9.19 3.87 -19.14
N ARG A 234 8.78 2.90 -19.94
CA ARG A 234 7.37 2.69 -20.31
C ARG A 234 6.86 1.32 -19.86
N LEU A 235 5.66 1.30 -19.30
CA LEU A 235 4.94 0.08 -18.94
C LEU A 235 3.65 -0.06 -19.74
N LYS A 236 3.16 -1.30 -19.76
CA LYS A 236 1.96 -1.71 -20.48
C LYS A 236 1.04 -2.51 -19.57
N THR A 237 -0.23 -2.16 -19.57
CA THR A 237 -1.30 -2.91 -18.90
C THR A 237 -2.51 -3.04 -19.82
N GLY A 238 -3.37 -4.03 -19.60
CA GLY A 238 -4.57 -4.25 -20.41
C GLY A 238 -5.80 -4.57 -19.56
N THR A 239 -6.95 -4.04 -19.96
CA THR A 239 -8.26 -4.27 -19.33
C THR A 239 -9.13 -5.13 -20.27
N PRO A 240 -9.98 -6.03 -19.75
CA PRO A 240 -10.93 -6.77 -20.58
C PRO A 240 -12.06 -5.85 -21.07
N PRO A 241 -12.79 -6.26 -22.11
CA PRO A 241 -14.08 -5.66 -22.46
C PRO A 241 -15.09 -5.75 -21.32
N ARG A 242 -16.14 -4.91 -21.38
CA ARG A 242 -17.31 -5.00 -20.49
C ARG A 242 -18.48 -5.64 -21.24
N ILE A 243 -19.09 -6.65 -20.63
CA ILE A 243 -20.16 -7.44 -21.23
C ILE A 243 -21.49 -7.08 -20.57
N ALA A 244 -22.57 -7.01 -21.36
CA ALA A 244 -23.92 -6.80 -20.83
C ALA A 244 -24.41 -8.06 -20.06
N LYS A 245 -24.76 -7.89 -18.79
CA LYS A 245 -25.24 -8.95 -17.88
C LYS A 245 -26.42 -9.75 -18.45
N GLU A 246 -27.39 -9.08 -19.06
CA GLU A 246 -28.57 -9.67 -19.71
C GLU A 246 -28.25 -10.60 -20.91
N SER A 247 -27.05 -10.51 -21.47
CA SER A 247 -26.64 -11.24 -22.68
C SER A 247 -25.86 -12.53 -22.39
N ILE A 248 -25.70 -12.88 -21.11
CA ILE A 248 -24.93 -14.03 -20.62
C ILE A 248 -25.88 -15.13 -20.15
N ASP A 249 -25.66 -16.36 -20.59
CA ASP A 249 -26.38 -17.52 -20.05
C ASP A 249 -25.68 -18.02 -18.77
N PHE A 250 -26.10 -17.46 -17.63
CA PHE A 250 -25.61 -17.89 -16.32
C PHE A 250 -26.07 -19.29 -15.90
N SER A 251 -27.08 -19.88 -16.56
CA SER A 251 -27.65 -21.16 -16.13
C SER A 251 -26.71 -22.34 -16.34
N ILE A 252 -25.84 -22.25 -17.35
CA ILE A 252 -24.88 -23.29 -17.72
C ILE A 252 -23.48 -23.08 -17.13
N LEU A 253 -23.30 -22.08 -16.24
CA LEU A 253 -22.00 -21.66 -15.70
C LEU A 253 -21.79 -22.08 -14.24
N ASN A 254 -20.53 -22.24 -13.85
CA ASN A 254 -20.17 -22.61 -12.49
C ASN A 254 -20.36 -21.40 -11.55
N LYS A 255 -21.49 -21.36 -10.84
CA LYS A 255 -21.81 -20.34 -9.83
C LYS A 255 -20.92 -20.53 -8.60
N HIS A 256 -20.22 -19.46 -8.18
CA HIS A 256 -19.47 -19.40 -6.94
C HIS A 256 -20.10 -18.40 -5.97
N THR A 257 -20.50 -18.91 -4.82
CA THR A 257 -21.04 -18.14 -3.69
C THR A 257 -19.94 -17.52 -2.83
N PRO A 258 -20.25 -16.46 -2.06
CA PRO A 258 -19.35 -15.88 -1.06
C PRO A 258 -19.12 -16.82 0.12
N ASP A 259 -18.17 -16.46 0.98
CA ASP A 259 -17.92 -17.13 2.25
C ASP A 259 -19.00 -16.75 3.28
N ASN A 260 -19.57 -17.76 3.95
CA ASN A 260 -20.43 -17.58 5.13
C ASN A 260 -19.75 -18.19 6.38
N PRO A 261 -19.54 -17.43 7.47
CA PRO A 261 -19.63 -15.96 7.53
C PRO A 261 -18.50 -15.29 6.74
N SER A 262 -18.80 -14.13 6.19
CA SER A 262 -17.84 -13.27 5.47
C SER A 262 -16.84 -12.62 6.44
N VAL A 263 -15.70 -12.17 5.92
CA VAL A 263 -14.63 -11.52 6.69
C VAL A 263 -14.37 -10.12 6.11
N PRO A 264 -14.45 -9.04 6.92
CA PRO A 264 -14.16 -7.67 6.47
C PRO A 264 -12.66 -7.45 6.19
N PHE A 265 -12.31 -6.30 5.63
CA PHE A 265 -10.92 -5.84 5.45
C PHE A 265 -10.42 -4.97 6.60
N SER A 266 -11.28 -4.17 7.24
CA SER A 266 -10.88 -3.33 8.35
C SER A 266 -10.84 -4.12 9.66
N PHE A 267 -9.94 -3.73 10.56
CA PHE A 267 -9.95 -4.15 11.95
C PHE A 267 -11.04 -3.45 12.77
N MET A 268 -11.62 -2.36 12.28
CA MET A 268 -12.71 -1.64 12.98
C MET A 268 -14.08 -2.31 12.84
N ASN A 269 -14.23 -3.21 11.86
CA ASN A 269 -15.49 -3.89 11.55
C ASN A 269 -15.44 -5.36 11.99
N GLU A 270 -16.49 -5.83 12.66
CA GLU A 270 -16.62 -7.25 13.08
C GLU A 270 -17.40 -8.07 12.04
N THR A 271 -18.31 -7.41 11.32
CA THR A 271 -19.11 -7.97 10.23
C THR A 271 -19.05 -7.08 9.00
N VAL A 272 -19.29 -7.66 7.83
CA VAL A 272 -19.51 -6.90 6.59
C VAL A 272 -20.91 -6.28 6.58
N TRP A 273 -21.13 -5.20 5.83
CA TRP A 273 -22.40 -4.46 5.78
C TRP A 273 -23.57 -5.24 5.15
N ILE A 274 -23.28 -6.23 4.29
CA ILE A 274 -24.26 -6.97 3.48
C ILE A 274 -24.33 -8.45 3.91
N LYS A 275 -25.55 -8.98 4.07
CA LYS A 275 -25.74 -10.37 4.52
C LYS A 275 -25.25 -11.37 3.46
N PRO A 276 -24.79 -12.57 3.85
CA PRO A 276 -24.31 -13.58 2.91
C PRO A 276 -25.32 -13.99 1.82
N GLU A 277 -26.62 -13.94 2.12
CA GLU A 277 -27.73 -14.22 1.20
C GLU A 277 -27.97 -13.13 0.15
N ASP A 278 -27.67 -11.87 0.47
CA ASP A 278 -27.87 -10.70 -0.40
C ASP A 278 -26.64 -10.42 -1.29
N GLN A 279 -25.50 -11.05 -0.98
CA GLN A 279 -24.25 -10.91 -1.73
C GLN A 279 -24.31 -11.53 -3.13
N LEU A 280 -23.71 -10.84 -4.10
CA LEU A 280 -23.66 -11.27 -5.49
C LEU A 280 -22.82 -12.53 -5.68
N SER A 281 -23.16 -13.33 -6.69
CA SER A 281 -22.36 -14.49 -7.09
C SER A 281 -21.44 -14.16 -8.27
N CYS A 282 -20.23 -14.71 -8.25
CA CYS A 282 -19.35 -14.73 -9.41
C CYS A 282 -19.53 -16.04 -10.18
N TYR A 283 -19.22 -16.05 -11.48
CA TYR A 283 -19.36 -17.25 -12.32
C TYR A 283 -18.02 -17.58 -12.99
N LEU A 284 -17.72 -18.86 -13.11
CA LEU A 284 -16.50 -19.36 -13.75
C LEU A 284 -16.82 -20.04 -15.09
N THR A 285 -16.16 -19.58 -16.15
CA THR A 285 -16.11 -20.23 -17.48
C THR A 285 -14.66 -20.37 -17.94
N HIS A 286 -14.43 -20.93 -19.13
CA HIS A 286 -13.09 -21.20 -19.67
C HIS A 286 -13.00 -20.82 -21.16
N THR A 287 -11.81 -20.40 -21.61
CA THR A 287 -11.50 -20.30 -23.04
C THR A 287 -11.42 -21.70 -23.68
N ASN A 288 -11.45 -21.75 -25.00
CA ASN A 288 -11.39 -22.97 -25.80
C ASN A 288 -10.50 -22.75 -27.03
N PRO A 289 -10.12 -23.79 -27.80
CA PRO A 289 -9.17 -23.67 -28.90
C PRO A 289 -9.55 -22.63 -29.97
N ARG A 290 -10.84 -22.35 -30.17
CA ARG A 290 -11.31 -21.33 -31.12
C ARG A 290 -10.96 -19.90 -30.71
N VAL A 291 -10.82 -19.64 -29.41
CA VAL A 291 -10.25 -18.37 -28.91
C VAL A 291 -8.78 -18.26 -29.29
N ASP A 292 -8.03 -19.35 -29.16
CA ASP A 292 -6.60 -19.41 -29.50
C ASP A 292 -6.40 -19.22 -31.02
N GLU A 293 -7.23 -19.86 -31.86
CA GLU A 293 -7.26 -19.68 -33.32
C GLU A 293 -7.45 -18.20 -33.71
N ILE A 294 -8.52 -17.55 -33.22
CA ILE A 294 -8.81 -16.13 -33.49
C ILE A 294 -7.65 -15.23 -33.07
N VAL A 295 -7.04 -15.50 -31.92
CA VAL A 295 -5.88 -14.76 -31.43
C VAL A 295 -4.68 -14.92 -32.37
N LEU A 296 -4.33 -16.17 -32.73
CA LEU A 296 -3.14 -16.50 -33.52
C LEU A 296 -3.21 -15.95 -34.96
N GLU A 297 -4.37 -16.06 -35.61
CA GLU A 297 -4.59 -15.51 -36.96
C GLU A 297 -4.41 -13.98 -36.99
N ASN A 298 -4.83 -13.30 -35.92
CA ASN A 298 -4.93 -11.84 -35.87
C ASN A 298 -3.81 -11.13 -35.10
N LEU A 299 -2.75 -11.84 -34.68
CA LEU A 299 -1.55 -11.24 -34.05
C LEU A 299 -0.92 -10.11 -34.88
N HIS A 300 -1.09 -10.15 -36.21
CA HIS A 300 -0.58 -9.13 -37.10
C HIS A 300 -1.26 -7.75 -36.89
N LEU A 301 -2.47 -7.70 -36.32
CA LEU A 301 -3.23 -6.49 -36.01
C LEU A 301 -2.98 -5.95 -34.60
N ASN A 302 -2.01 -6.53 -33.87
CA ASN A 302 -1.73 -6.15 -32.49
C ASN A 302 -0.41 -5.36 -32.39
N HIS A 303 -0.49 -4.05 -32.13
CA HIS A 303 0.70 -3.23 -31.86
C HIS A 303 1.29 -3.51 -30.46
N HIS A 304 0.41 -3.79 -29.49
CA HIS A 304 0.75 -3.95 -28.07
C HIS A 304 1.80 -5.05 -27.80
N ILE A 305 1.78 -6.15 -28.56
CA ILE A 305 2.70 -7.29 -28.44
C ILE A 305 4.00 -7.11 -29.25
N LYS A 306 3.95 -6.36 -30.37
CA LYS A 306 5.06 -6.28 -31.34
C LYS A 306 6.22 -5.37 -30.91
N GLU A 307 5.97 -4.41 -30.02
CA GLU A 307 7.00 -3.49 -29.51
C GLU A 307 8.01 -4.18 -28.57
N THR A 308 9.19 -3.58 -28.45
CA THR A 308 10.28 -4.00 -27.55
C THR A 308 9.99 -3.83 -26.06
N THR A 309 8.95 -3.08 -25.68
CA THR A 309 8.54 -2.88 -24.27
C THR A 309 7.96 -4.17 -23.68
N ARG A 310 8.61 -4.71 -22.64
CA ARG A 310 8.19 -5.96 -21.98
C ARG A 310 6.83 -5.80 -21.28
N GLY A 311 5.79 -6.39 -21.85
CA GLY A 311 4.49 -6.57 -21.18
C GLY A 311 4.57 -7.59 -20.02
N PRO A 312 3.64 -7.54 -19.06
CA PRO A 312 3.70 -8.33 -17.82
C PRO A 312 3.84 -9.84 -18.08
N ARG A 313 4.75 -10.50 -17.36
CA ARG A 313 4.83 -11.97 -17.21
C ARG A 313 3.64 -12.50 -16.43
N TYR A 314 3.13 -11.69 -15.50
CA TYR A 314 2.14 -12.06 -14.50
C TYR A 314 0.84 -11.28 -14.68
N CYS A 315 -0.27 -12.01 -14.86
CA CYS A 315 -1.52 -11.52 -15.46
C CYS A 315 -1.33 -10.84 -16.85
N PRO A 316 -0.73 -11.54 -17.84
CA PRO A 316 -0.67 -11.07 -19.22
C PRO A 316 -2.05 -10.97 -19.89
N SER A 317 -2.11 -10.25 -21.02
CA SER A 317 -3.26 -10.27 -21.93
C SER A 317 -3.52 -11.67 -22.48
N ILE A 318 -4.73 -11.94 -22.96
CA ILE A 318 -5.10 -13.23 -23.54
C ILE A 318 -4.17 -13.62 -24.70
N GLU A 319 -3.79 -12.66 -25.55
CA GLU A 319 -2.87 -12.93 -26.66
C GLU A 319 -1.50 -13.39 -26.17
N SER A 320 -0.98 -12.72 -25.13
CA SER A 320 0.28 -13.08 -24.47
C SER A 320 0.19 -14.39 -23.68
N LYS A 321 -1.01 -14.83 -23.26
CA LYS A 321 -1.21 -16.16 -22.66
C LYS A 321 -1.15 -17.26 -23.70
N VAL A 322 -1.90 -17.13 -24.80
CA VAL A 322 -1.94 -18.10 -25.91
C VAL A 322 -0.53 -18.33 -26.48
N LEU A 323 0.23 -17.25 -26.71
CA LEU A 323 1.61 -17.32 -27.20
C LEU A 323 2.59 -18.03 -26.24
N ARG A 324 2.41 -17.88 -24.92
CA ARG A 324 3.33 -18.45 -23.90
C ARG A 324 2.92 -19.84 -23.41
N PHE A 325 1.63 -20.16 -23.51
CA PHE A 325 1.03 -21.38 -22.98
C PHE A 325 0.09 -22.01 -24.02
N PRO A 326 0.60 -22.40 -25.21
CA PRO A 326 -0.23 -22.94 -26.28
C PRO A 326 -1.01 -24.18 -25.81
N ASN A 327 -2.21 -24.36 -26.37
CA ASN A 327 -3.12 -25.47 -26.08
C ASN A 327 -3.59 -25.56 -24.62
N ARG A 328 -3.55 -24.46 -23.85
CA ARG A 328 -4.11 -24.41 -22.49
C ARG A 328 -5.40 -23.59 -22.45
N GLN A 329 -6.50 -24.23 -22.02
CA GLN A 329 -7.69 -23.51 -21.61
C GLN A 329 -7.39 -22.58 -20.43
N HIS A 330 -7.91 -21.35 -20.48
CA HIS A 330 -7.71 -20.34 -19.46
C HIS A 330 -9.01 -20.07 -18.71
N GLN A 331 -8.94 -19.97 -17.39
CA GLN A 331 -10.07 -19.59 -16.54
C GLN A 331 -10.48 -18.14 -16.81
N VAL A 332 -11.80 -17.93 -16.86
CA VAL A 332 -12.44 -16.62 -17.01
C VAL A 332 -13.47 -16.47 -15.90
N TRP A 333 -13.25 -15.50 -15.02
CA TRP A 333 -14.18 -15.15 -13.95
C TRP A 333 -15.08 -14.02 -14.42
N LEU A 334 -16.39 -14.26 -14.44
CA LEU A 334 -17.41 -13.26 -14.70
C LEU A 334 -17.79 -12.60 -13.37
N GLU A 335 -17.31 -11.38 -13.18
CA GLU A 335 -17.40 -10.63 -11.94
C GLU A 335 -18.37 -9.45 -12.12
N PRO A 336 -19.47 -9.35 -11.34
CA PRO A 336 -20.35 -8.19 -11.37
C PRO A 336 -19.65 -6.90 -10.94
N GLU A 337 -19.96 -5.78 -11.58
CA GLU A 337 -19.35 -4.49 -11.24
C GLU A 337 -20.09 -3.68 -10.15
N GLY A 338 -21.24 -4.19 -9.70
CA GLY A 338 -22.09 -3.58 -8.69
C GLY A 338 -23.47 -4.23 -8.59
N LEU A 339 -24.26 -3.82 -7.59
CA LEU A 339 -25.63 -4.31 -7.36
C LEU A 339 -26.55 -3.85 -8.51
N ASP A 340 -26.56 -2.55 -8.78
CA ASP A 340 -27.36 -1.89 -9.82
C ASP A 340 -26.70 -1.94 -11.21
N SER A 341 -25.58 -2.67 -11.36
CA SER A 341 -24.82 -2.69 -12.61
C SER A 341 -25.29 -3.79 -13.56
N ASN A 342 -25.56 -3.38 -14.80
CA ASN A 342 -25.78 -4.27 -15.94
C ASN A 342 -24.46 -4.69 -16.63
N LEU A 343 -23.30 -4.37 -16.05
CA LEU A 343 -21.99 -4.75 -16.59
C LEU A 343 -21.36 -5.93 -15.83
N ILE A 344 -20.73 -6.80 -16.61
CA ILE A 344 -19.92 -7.92 -16.15
C ILE A 344 -18.49 -7.72 -16.63
N TYR A 345 -17.54 -7.92 -15.71
CA TYR A 345 -16.11 -7.89 -15.95
C TYR A 345 -15.60 -9.34 -16.14
N PRO A 346 -15.14 -9.74 -17.35
CA PRO A 346 -14.58 -11.07 -17.59
C PRO A 346 -13.09 -11.08 -17.23
N GLN A 347 -12.81 -11.19 -15.93
CA GLN A 347 -11.46 -11.31 -15.40
C GLN A 347 -10.76 -12.51 -16.03
N GLY A 348 -9.54 -12.27 -16.51
CA GLY A 348 -8.77 -13.24 -17.29
C GLY A 348 -8.69 -12.93 -18.79
N LEU A 349 -9.62 -12.13 -19.34
CA LEU A 349 -9.67 -11.77 -20.78
C LEU A 349 -9.20 -10.34 -21.09
N SER A 350 -8.18 -9.83 -20.39
CA SER A 350 -7.52 -8.58 -20.81
C SER A 350 -7.03 -8.72 -22.25
N VAL A 351 -7.44 -7.83 -23.15
CA VAL A 351 -7.24 -7.97 -24.61
C VAL A 351 -7.06 -6.59 -25.24
N THR A 352 -6.31 -6.56 -26.34
CA THR A 352 -5.90 -5.37 -27.07
C THR A 352 -6.12 -5.52 -28.57
N LEU A 353 -6.82 -6.55 -29.03
CA LEU A 353 -7.26 -6.74 -30.42
C LEU A 353 -8.33 -5.70 -30.83
N PRO A 354 -8.54 -5.46 -32.14
CA PRO A 354 -9.69 -4.70 -32.66
C PRO A 354 -11.05 -5.16 -32.07
N ALA A 355 -11.98 -4.23 -31.85
CA ALA A 355 -13.25 -4.50 -31.15
C ALA A 355 -14.08 -5.64 -31.77
N GLU A 356 -14.19 -5.69 -33.11
CA GLU A 356 -14.90 -6.77 -33.82
C GLU A 356 -14.32 -8.17 -33.56
N LEU A 357 -13.01 -8.26 -33.36
CA LEU A 357 -12.34 -9.52 -33.06
C LEU A 357 -12.52 -9.91 -31.58
N GLN A 358 -12.65 -8.93 -30.68
CA GLN A 358 -13.02 -9.21 -29.28
C GLN A 358 -14.44 -9.78 -29.19
N GLU A 359 -15.38 -9.30 -29.99
CA GLU A 359 -16.76 -9.81 -30.03
C GLU A 359 -16.80 -11.26 -30.56
N LYS A 360 -16.10 -11.54 -31.67
CA LYS A 360 -15.92 -12.92 -32.19
C LYS A 360 -15.23 -13.83 -31.18
N MET A 361 -14.25 -13.33 -30.43
CA MET A 361 -13.54 -14.10 -29.40
C MET A 361 -14.46 -14.42 -28.20
N ILE A 362 -15.23 -13.45 -27.71
CA ILE A 362 -16.13 -13.64 -26.56
C ILE A 362 -17.29 -14.58 -26.92
N THR A 363 -17.90 -14.41 -28.09
CA THR A 363 -19.03 -15.24 -28.52
C THR A 363 -18.67 -16.70 -28.81
N CYS A 364 -17.37 -17.02 -28.86
CA CYS A 364 -16.89 -18.41 -28.86
C CYS A 364 -16.88 -19.07 -27.47
N ILE A 365 -16.98 -18.33 -26.37
CA ILE A 365 -16.82 -18.85 -25.00
C ILE A 365 -18.16 -19.36 -24.44
N ARG A 366 -18.11 -20.49 -23.73
CA ARG A 366 -19.31 -21.13 -23.14
C ARG A 366 -20.04 -20.17 -22.19
N GLY A 367 -21.34 -20.01 -22.40
CA GLY A 367 -22.24 -19.10 -21.68
C GLY A 367 -22.21 -17.65 -22.16
N LEU A 368 -21.33 -17.33 -23.13
CA LEU A 368 -21.15 -16.01 -23.72
C LEU A 368 -21.54 -15.99 -25.22
N GLU A 369 -22.22 -17.01 -25.72
CA GLU A 369 -22.54 -17.20 -27.15
C GLU A 369 -23.40 -16.07 -27.75
N LYS A 370 -24.12 -15.32 -26.89
CA LYS A 370 -24.93 -14.15 -27.24
C LYS A 370 -24.43 -12.86 -26.58
N ALA A 371 -23.24 -12.88 -25.98
CA ALA A 371 -22.73 -11.81 -25.15
C ALA A 371 -22.46 -10.53 -25.96
N LYS A 372 -23.07 -9.41 -25.55
CA LYS A 372 -22.87 -8.09 -26.14
C LYS A 372 -21.75 -7.35 -25.42
N ILE A 373 -20.77 -6.85 -26.17
CA ILE A 373 -19.76 -5.93 -25.65
C ILE A 373 -20.35 -4.53 -25.56
N ILE A 374 -20.32 -3.94 -24.36
CA ILE A 374 -20.72 -2.54 -24.12
C ILE A 374 -19.51 -1.60 -24.21
N GLN A 375 -18.33 -2.08 -23.82
CA GLN A 375 -17.07 -1.35 -23.94
C GLN A 375 -15.97 -2.31 -24.37
N PRO A 376 -15.17 -2.02 -25.41
CA PRO A 376 -14.06 -2.86 -25.80
C PRO A 376 -12.96 -2.88 -24.74
N GLY A 377 -12.24 -4.00 -24.65
CA GLY A 377 -10.98 -4.09 -23.93
C GLY A 377 -9.90 -3.28 -24.64
N TYR A 378 -8.93 -2.78 -23.88
CA TYR A 378 -7.87 -1.94 -24.42
C TYR A 378 -6.58 -2.08 -23.62
N GLY A 379 -5.47 -1.76 -24.28
CA GLY A 379 -4.17 -1.57 -23.64
C GLY A 379 -3.99 -0.12 -23.21
N VAL A 380 -3.26 0.11 -22.12
CA VAL A 380 -2.71 1.42 -21.76
C VAL A 380 -1.20 1.28 -21.66
N GLN A 381 -0.49 2.10 -22.42
CA GLN A 381 0.94 2.35 -22.25
C GLN A 381 1.10 3.68 -21.51
N TYR A 382 1.98 3.74 -20.52
CA TYR A 382 2.23 4.92 -19.71
C TYR A 382 3.69 4.97 -19.26
N ASP A 383 4.15 6.16 -18.92
CA ASP A 383 5.48 6.37 -18.39
C ASP A 383 5.54 6.02 -16.89
N TYR A 384 6.65 5.41 -16.48
CA TYR A 384 7.02 5.21 -15.09
C TYR A 384 8.45 5.66 -14.85
N LEU A 385 8.77 5.93 -13.61
CA LEU A 385 10.05 6.42 -13.13
C LEU A 385 10.74 5.24 -12.44
N ASP A 386 12.04 5.03 -12.68
CA ASP A 386 12.76 3.90 -12.06
C ASP A 386 12.72 4.04 -10.52
N PRO A 387 12.08 3.09 -9.79
CA PRO A 387 11.90 3.23 -8.35
C PRO A 387 13.21 3.09 -7.55
N ARG A 388 14.33 2.78 -8.19
CA ARG A 388 15.67 2.90 -7.59
C ARG A 388 16.14 4.36 -7.43
N GLN A 389 15.37 5.33 -7.94
CA GLN A 389 15.61 6.76 -7.77
C GLN A 389 14.85 7.38 -6.58
N ILE A 390 14.16 6.57 -5.78
CA ILE A 390 13.48 6.98 -4.54
C ILE A 390 14.00 6.17 -3.34
N THR A 391 13.98 6.81 -2.17
CA THR A 391 14.33 6.19 -0.89
C THR A 391 13.25 5.21 -0.43
N PRO A 392 13.52 4.37 0.59
CA PRO A 392 12.48 3.63 1.32
C PRO A 392 11.42 4.51 2.02
N SER A 393 11.65 5.82 2.17
CA SER A 393 10.63 6.78 2.60
C SER A 393 9.73 7.30 1.46
N LEU A 394 10.00 6.87 0.22
CA LEU A 394 9.39 7.28 -1.04
C LEU A 394 9.73 8.72 -1.50
N GLU A 395 10.71 9.37 -0.87
CA GLU A 395 11.27 10.67 -1.29
C GLU A 395 12.27 10.47 -2.44
N THR A 396 12.33 11.37 -3.42
CA THR A 396 13.26 11.20 -4.55
C THR A 396 14.70 11.60 -4.20
N HIS A 397 15.69 10.87 -4.73
CA HIS A 397 17.10 11.22 -4.57
C HIS A 397 17.53 12.47 -5.36
N LEU A 398 16.79 12.87 -6.39
CA LEU A 398 17.14 13.99 -7.27
C LEU A 398 16.53 15.32 -6.81
N VAL A 399 15.30 15.28 -6.29
CA VAL A 399 14.52 16.44 -5.87
C VAL A 399 14.03 16.24 -4.44
N GLN A 400 14.54 17.05 -3.53
CA GLN A 400 14.15 17.01 -2.12
C GLN A 400 12.67 17.38 -1.97
N ARG A 401 11.99 16.75 -1.01
CA ARG A 401 10.57 16.92 -0.69
C ARG A 401 9.57 16.55 -1.80
N LEU A 402 10.06 15.95 -2.90
CA LEU A 402 9.25 15.31 -3.92
C LEU A 402 9.11 13.82 -3.56
N PHE A 403 7.89 13.30 -3.60
CA PHE A 403 7.58 11.91 -3.28
C PHE A 403 6.81 11.26 -4.44
N PHE A 404 7.07 9.98 -4.72
CA PHE A 404 6.36 9.23 -5.76
C PHE A 404 5.61 8.03 -5.15
N ALA A 405 4.34 7.83 -5.53
CA ALA A 405 3.56 6.68 -5.05
C ALA A 405 2.62 6.09 -6.10
N GLY A 406 2.59 4.76 -6.17
CA GLY A 406 1.67 3.98 -7.02
C GLY A 406 2.27 3.64 -8.37
N GLN A 407 1.47 3.74 -9.44
CA GLN A 407 1.87 3.24 -10.77
C GLN A 407 3.06 3.99 -11.39
N ILE A 408 3.32 5.23 -10.94
CA ILE A 408 4.51 6.01 -11.31
C ILE A 408 5.82 5.29 -10.90
N ASN A 409 5.81 4.49 -9.84
CA ASN A 409 6.93 3.66 -9.38
C ASN A 409 6.97 2.28 -10.07
N GLY A 410 6.16 2.09 -11.12
CA GLY A 410 6.11 0.85 -11.89
C GLY A 410 5.29 -0.30 -11.26
N THR A 411 4.47 -0.05 -10.24
CA THR A 411 3.54 -1.06 -9.71
C THR A 411 2.24 -1.15 -10.51
N THR A 412 1.50 -2.26 -10.37
CA THR A 412 0.12 -2.38 -10.86
C THR A 412 -0.83 -3.04 -9.86
N GLY A 413 -1.73 -2.23 -9.32
CA GLY A 413 -2.79 -2.66 -8.43
C GLY A 413 -3.28 -1.50 -7.58
N TYR A 414 -4.50 -1.60 -7.04
CA TYR A 414 -5.04 -0.57 -6.18
C TYR A 414 -4.38 -0.65 -4.80
N GLU A 415 -4.08 -1.86 -4.35
CA GLU A 415 -3.51 -2.19 -3.04
C GLU A 415 -2.04 -1.80 -2.96
N GLU A 416 -1.24 -2.13 -3.96
CA GLU A 416 0.14 -1.65 -4.10
C GLU A 416 0.21 -0.12 -4.18
N ALA A 417 -0.78 0.52 -4.82
CA ALA A 417 -0.85 1.97 -4.91
C ALA A 417 -1.25 2.60 -3.57
N ALA A 418 -2.28 2.08 -2.90
CA ALA A 418 -2.72 2.52 -1.56
C ALA A 418 -1.60 2.38 -0.51
N ALA A 419 -0.88 1.25 -0.53
CA ALA A 419 0.27 0.98 0.34
C ALA A 419 1.41 2.00 0.20
N GLN A 420 1.76 2.37 -1.02
CA GLN A 420 2.74 3.45 -1.25
C GLN A 420 2.15 4.81 -0.89
N GLY A 421 0.88 5.04 -1.20
CA GLY A 421 0.17 6.29 -0.90
C GLY A 421 0.21 6.64 0.57
N VAL A 422 -0.21 5.73 1.45
CA VAL A 422 -0.22 5.97 2.90
C VAL A 422 1.18 6.28 3.44
N VAL A 423 2.22 5.56 2.99
CA VAL A 423 3.62 5.82 3.41
C VAL A 423 4.14 7.17 2.88
N ALA A 424 3.89 7.50 1.62
CA ALA A 424 4.30 8.78 1.03
C ALA A 424 3.58 9.97 1.71
N GLY A 425 2.28 9.83 2.03
CA GLY A 425 1.52 10.86 2.75
C GLY A 425 2.04 11.11 4.16
N ILE A 426 2.32 10.03 4.91
CA ILE A 426 2.97 10.10 6.22
C ILE A 426 4.32 10.81 6.09
N ASN A 427 5.19 10.35 5.17
CA ASN A 427 6.56 10.85 5.09
C ASN A 427 6.64 12.28 4.56
N ALA A 428 5.78 12.70 3.63
CA ALA A 428 5.67 14.10 3.25
C ALA A 428 5.32 14.98 4.45
N SER A 429 4.32 14.60 5.24
CA SER A 429 3.96 15.34 6.47
C SER A 429 5.09 15.36 7.50
N LEU A 430 5.76 14.23 7.75
CA LEU A 430 6.91 14.16 8.67
C LEU A 430 8.08 15.04 8.19
N ARG A 431 8.34 15.09 6.87
CA ARG A 431 9.37 15.92 6.24
C ARG A 431 9.08 17.42 6.40
N VAL A 432 7.82 17.84 6.28
CA VAL A 432 7.41 19.23 6.64
C VAL A 432 7.66 19.49 8.12
N ARG A 433 7.24 18.56 8.98
CA ARG A 433 7.34 18.67 10.44
C ARG A 433 8.74 18.42 11.01
N ARG A 434 9.77 18.25 10.15
CA ARG A 434 11.18 17.97 10.49
C ARG A 434 11.34 16.77 11.45
N LYS A 435 10.51 15.74 11.26
CA LYS A 435 10.59 14.45 11.95
C LYS A 435 11.34 13.43 11.10
N PRO A 436 11.96 12.39 11.72
CA PRO A 436 12.53 11.28 10.96
C PRO A 436 11.45 10.57 10.12
N PRO A 437 11.81 9.99 8.96
CA PRO A 437 10.86 9.29 8.10
C PRO A 437 10.33 8.01 8.77
N PHE A 438 9.05 7.72 8.54
CA PHE A 438 8.42 6.46 8.89
C PHE A 438 8.71 5.43 7.80
N VAL A 439 9.59 4.47 8.12
CA VAL A 439 9.94 3.33 7.27
C VAL A 439 9.46 2.04 7.93
N ILE A 440 8.95 1.13 7.10
CA ILE A 440 8.52 -0.22 7.49
C ILE A 440 9.54 -1.19 6.92
N SER A 441 10.26 -1.93 7.76
CA SER A 441 11.19 -2.96 7.28
C SER A 441 10.42 -4.08 6.58
N ARG A 442 11.07 -4.76 5.62
CA ARG A 442 10.55 -5.99 5.01
C ARG A 442 10.35 -7.13 6.04
N THR A 443 10.95 -7.01 7.23
CA THR A 443 10.71 -7.90 8.37
C THR A 443 9.41 -7.59 9.14
N GLU A 444 8.80 -6.43 8.91
CA GLU A 444 7.65 -5.92 9.68
C GLU A 444 6.34 -5.90 8.89
N GLY A 445 6.37 -5.85 7.55
CA GLY A 445 5.16 -5.81 6.72
C GLY A 445 5.36 -6.07 5.23
N TYR A 446 4.27 -6.49 4.56
CA TYR A 446 4.18 -6.55 3.11
C TYR A 446 4.36 -5.19 2.44
N ILE A 447 4.00 -4.07 3.09
CA ILE A 447 4.34 -2.72 2.63
C ILE A 447 5.87 -2.53 2.59
N GLY A 448 6.59 -3.02 3.61
CA GLY A 448 8.06 -3.00 3.63
C GLY A 448 8.68 -3.86 2.53
N VAL A 449 8.14 -5.07 2.30
CA VAL A 449 8.56 -5.95 1.19
C VAL A 449 8.32 -5.27 -0.17
N LEU A 450 7.16 -4.64 -0.37
CA LEU A 450 6.82 -3.90 -1.59
C LEU A 450 7.84 -2.80 -1.88
N ILE A 451 8.11 -1.95 -0.89
CA ILE A 451 8.98 -0.79 -1.06
C ILE A 451 10.44 -1.22 -1.23
N ASP A 452 10.96 -2.13 -0.40
CA ASP A 452 12.35 -2.63 -0.51
C ASP A 452 12.61 -3.35 -1.83
N ASP A 453 11.67 -4.17 -2.32
CA ASP A 453 11.80 -4.81 -3.63
C ASP A 453 11.86 -3.76 -4.76
N LEU A 454 11.03 -2.72 -4.72
CA LEU A 454 11.02 -1.64 -5.71
C LEU A 454 12.31 -0.81 -5.69
N THR A 455 12.72 -0.32 -4.51
CA THR A 455 13.89 0.57 -4.37
C THR A 455 15.22 -0.17 -4.55
N THR A 456 15.27 -1.48 -4.27
CA THR A 456 16.50 -2.28 -4.41
C THR A 456 16.63 -2.95 -5.77
N GLN A 457 15.57 -3.59 -6.26
CA GLN A 457 15.61 -4.40 -7.49
C GLN A 457 15.20 -3.60 -8.73
N GLY A 458 14.51 -2.46 -8.54
CA GLY A 458 13.83 -1.75 -9.63
C GLY A 458 12.65 -2.55 -10.17
N THR A 459 12.14 -2.14 -11.33
CA THR A 459 11.24 -3.03 -12.08
C THR A 459 11.39 -2.86 -13.60
N SER A 460 11.23 -3.97 -14.32
CA SER A 460 11.27 -4.04 -15.80
C SER A 460 9.94 -4.48 -16.44
N GLU A 461 8.92 -4.66 -15.59
CA GLU A 461 7.53 -4.96 -15.91
C GLU A 461 6.65 -4.40 -14.77
N PRO A 462 5.31 -4.39 -14.87
CA PRO A 462 4.48 -3.91 -13.78
C PRO A 462 4.57 -4.82 -12.53
N TYR A 463 5.13 -4.31 -11.42
CA TYR A 463 5.30 -5.08 -10.16
C TYR A 463 3.95 -5.41 -9.50
N ARG A 464 3.85 -6.60 -8.90
CA ARG A 464 2.64 -7.13 -8.22
C ARG A 464 3.03 -7.90 -6.95
N MET A 465 2.29 -7.76 -5.85
CA MET A 465 2.66 -8.45 -4.59
C MET A 465 2.67 -9.97 -4.67
N PHE A 466 1.82 -10.60 -5.49
CA PHE A 466 1.77 -12.06 -5.52
C PHE A 466 3.05 -12.71 -6.08
N THR A 467 3.89 -11.95 -6.78
CA THR A 467 5.20 -12.41 -7.27
C THR A 467 6.32 -12.17 -6.27
N SER A 468 6.08 -11.41 -5.20
CA SER A 468 7.09 -11.11 -4.20
C SER A 468 7.41 -12.33 -3.33
N ARG A 469 8.64 -12.37 -2.84
CA ARG A 469 9.08 -13.39 -1.88
C ARG A 469 9.20 -12.76 -0.51
N ALA A 470 8.06 -12.41 0.10
CA ALA A 470 8.00 -12.22 1.54
C ALA A 470 8.53 -13.51 2.20
N GLU A 471 9.67 -13.41 2.89
CA GLU A 471 10.34 -14.54 3.54
C GLU A 471 9.60 -14.93 4.83
N PHE A 472 9.20 -13.91 5.60
CA PHE A 472 8.64 -14.03 6.94
C PHE A 472 7.11 -14.22 6.96
N ARG A 473 6.56 -15.07 6.07
CA ARG A 473 5.10 -15.20 5.86
C ARG A 473 4.30 -15.64 7.09
N LEU A 474 4.92 -16.32 8.06
CA LEU A 474 4.22 -16.77 9.27
C LEU A 474 4.05 -15.61 10.27
N SER A 475 5.00 -14.68 10.30
CA SER A 475 4.92 -13.44 11.08
C SER A 475 4.12 -12.34 10.36
N LEU A 476 4.26 -12.22 9.04
CA LEU A 476 3.62 -11.20 8.20
C LEU A 476 2.26 -11.66 7.70
N ARG A 477 1.27 -11.73 8.59
CA ARG A 477 -0.07 -12.24 8.28
C ARG A 477 -1.11 -11.12 8.15
N PRO A 478 -2.24 -11.33 7.46
CA PRO A 478 -3.31 -10.33 7.40
C PRO A 478 -4.02 -10.16 8.75
N ASP A 479 -4.06 -11.18 9.61
CA ASP A 479 -4.75 -11.16 10.91
C ASP A 479 -4.03 -10.36 12.02
N ASN A 480 -2.74 -10.09 11.89
CA ASN A 480 -1.92 -9.45 12.93
C ASN A 480 -1.30 -8.10 12.51
N ALA A 481 -1.75 -7.52 11.39
CA ALA A 481 -1.20 -6.27 10.85
C ALA A 481 -1.38 -5.07 11.80
N ASP A 482 -2.47 -5.03 12.57
CA ASP A 482 -2.71 -4.05 13.62
C ASP A 482 -1.64 -4.10 14.73
N SER A 483 -1.32 -5.31 15.19
CA SER A 483 -0.34 -5.59 16.23
C SER A 483 1.08 -5.21 15.81
N ARG A 484 1.35 -5.25 14.49
CA ARG A 484 2.63 -4.86 13.88
C ARG A 484 2.73 -3.35 13.65
N LEU A 485 1.69 -2.72 13.08
CA LEU A 485 1.80 -1.37 12.52
C LEU A 485 1.00 -0.28 13.27
N THR A 486 -0.14 -0.59 13.89
CA THR A 486 -1.01 0.45 14.49
C THR A 486 -0.35 1.18 15.66
N PHE A 487 0.37 0.46 16.52
CA PHE A 487 1.12 1.06 17.63
C PHE A 487 2.22 2.01 17.16
N ARG A 488 2.91 1.68 16.06
CA ARG A 488 3.94 2.51 15.44
C ARG A 488 3.34 3.72 14.73
N GLY A 489 2.29 3.51 13.93
CA GLY A 489 1.56 4.57 13.25
C GLY A 489 0.98 5.63 14.22
N TYR A 490 0.57 5.22 15.41
CA TYR A 490 0.14 6.14 16.47
C TYR A 490 1.32 6.90 17.11
N LYS A 491 2.36 6.20 17.56
CA LYS A 491 3.45 6.78 18.37
C LYS A 491 4.53 7.52 17.56
N GLU A 492 4.92 6.98 16.42
CA GLU A 492 6.02 7.50 15.59
C GLU A 492 5.49 8.53 14.58
N ALA A 493 4.55 8.08 13.74
CA ALA A 493 4.01 8.86 12.63
C ALA A 493 2.90 9.85 13.03
N GLY A 494 2.06 9.48 14.01
CA GLY A 494 0.85 10.24 14.35
C GLY A 494 -0.23 10.18 13.27
N CYS A 495 -0.30 9.11 12.48
CA CYS A 495 -1.26 8.94 11.38
C CYS A 495 -2.53 8.16 11.77
N VAL A 496 -2.48 7.46 12.91
CA VAL A 496 -3.53 6.60 13.46
C VAL A 496 -4.40 7.39 14.43
N SER A 497 -5.71 7.24 14.33
CA SER A 497 -6.68 7.84 15.26
C SER A 497 -6.74 7.13 16.62
N GLN A 498 -7.12 7.89 17.65
CA GLN A 498 -7.29 7.37 19.02
C GLN A 498 -8.21 6.14 19.11
N PRO A 499 -9.42 6.09 18.48
CA PRO A 499 -10.31 4.93 18.60
C PRO A 499 -9.71 3.65 18.02
N ARG A 500 -8.92 3.75 16.94
CA ARG A 500 -8.21 2.62 16.35
C ARG A 500 -7.09 2.13 17.26
N TYR A 501 -6.32 3.05 17.85
CA TYR A 501 -5.29 2.71 18.83
C TYR A 501 -5.88 2.00 20.06
N GLU A 502 -7.02 2.47 20.57
CA GLU A 502 -7.74 1.85 21.69
C GLU A 502 -8.23 0.44 21.33
N ARG A 503 -8.89 0.24 20.18
CA ARG A 503 -9.34 -1.09 19.73
C ARG A 503 -8.18 -2.08 19.57
N ALA A 504 -7.07 -1.66 18.96
CA ALA A 504 -5.87 -2.49 18.82
C ALA A 504 -5.24 -2.81 20.20
N SER A 505 -5.25 -1.85 21.13
CA SER A 505 -4.75 -2.04 22.50
C SER A 505 -5.59 -3.05 23.29
N LEU A 506 -6.93 -2.97 23.19
CA LEU A 506 -7.87 -3.91 23.80
C LEU A 506 -7.68 -5.32 23.23
N MET A 507 -7.66 -5.47 21.89
CA MET A 507 -7.44 -6.76 21.23
C MET A 507 -6.10 -7.38 21.64
N LYS A 508 -5.02 -6.59 21.69
CA LYS A 508 -3.70 -7.06 22.14
C LYS A 508 -3.72 -7.53 23.59
N ALA A 509 -4.28 -6.75 24.50
CA ALA A 509 -4.37 -7.12 25.93
C ALA A 509 -5.19 -8.40 26.13
N SER A 510 -6.33 -8.54 25.43
CA SER A 510 -7.16 -9.75 25.48
C SER A 510 -6.47 -10.98 24.89
N LEU A 511 -5.65 -10.80 23.85
CA LEU A 511 -4.84 -11.89 23.26
C LEU A 511 -3.73 -12.34 24.20
N GLU A 512 -2.99 -11.39 24.81
CA GLU A 512 -1.94 -11.69 25.79
C GLU A 512 -2.50 -12.37 27.05
N GLU A 513 -3.65 -11.92 27.55
CA GLU A 513 -4.36 -12.57 28.66
C GLU A 513 -4.82 -13.99 28.27
N GLY A 514 -5.48 -14.15 27.12
CA GLY A 514 -5.98 -15.43 26.65
C GLY A 514 -4.88 -16.47 26.44
N LEU A 515 -3.74 -16.07 25.87
CA LEU A 515 -2.57 -16.94 25.74
C LEU A 515 -1.98 -17.35 27.09
N SER A 516 -1.96 -16.45 28.08
CA SER A 516 -1.52 -16.77 29.45
C SER A 516 -2.45 -17.79 30.13
N VAL A 517 -3.76 -17.60 30.01
CA VAL A 517 -4.79 -18.50 30.56
C VAL A 517 -4.77 -19.87 29.87
N LEU A 518 -4.63 -19.92 28.53
CA LEU A 518 -4.52 -21.19 27.81
C LEU A 518 -3.26 -21.99 28.17
N LYS A 519 -2.19 -21.31 28.62
CA LYS A 519 -0.96 -21.96 29.11
C LYS A 519 -1.05 -22.46 30.55
N SER A 520 -1.86 -21.85 31.41
CA SER A 520 -1.97 -22.25 32.82
C SER A 520 -2.90 -23.46 33.07
N ILE A 521 -3.82 -23.74 32.13
CA ILE A 521 -4.73 -24.89 32.20
C ILE A 521 -4.02 -26.13 31.64
N GLU A 522 -3.55 -27.02 32.51
CA GLU A 522 -2.86 -28.27 32.12
C GLU A 522 -3.55 -29.55 32.63
N PHE A 523 -3.87 -30.46 31.72
CA PHE A 523 -4.39 -31.81 32.02
C PHE A 523 -3.59 -32.90 31.30
N SER A 524 -3.75 -34.16 31.71
CA SER A 524 -3.16 -35.29 30.98
C SER A 524 -3.82 -35.51 29.62
N SER A 525 -3.12 -36.10 28.66
CA SER A 525 -3.70 -36.48 27.35
C SER A 525 -4.98 -37.32 27.48
N SER A 526 -5.08 -38.17 28.51
CA SER A 526 -6.26 -38.98 28.81
C SER A 526 -7.46 -38.16 29.31
N GLN A 527 -7.23 -37.16 30.17
CA GLN A 527 -8.26 -36.22 30.62
C GLN A 527 -8.77 -35.38 29.46
N TRP A 528 -7.86 -34.83 28.64
CA TRP A 528 -8.24 -34.07 27.45
C TRP A 528 -9.04 -34.88 26.44
N LYS A 529 -8.67 -36.16 26.21
CA LYS A 529 -9.43 -37.05 25.31
C LYS A 529 -10.81 -37.43 25.86
N ALA A 530 -11.02 -37.39 27.17
CA ALA A 530 -12.32 -37.56 27.80
C ALA A 530 -13.18 -36.28 27.72
N LEU A 531 -12.57 -35.11 27.85
CA LEU A 531 -13.23 -33.80 27.74
C LEU A 531 -13.58 -33.40 26.30
N ILE A 532 -12.74 -33.80 25.32
CA ILE A 532 -12.93 -33.53 23.89
C ILE A 532 -12.75 -34.85 23.10
N PRO A 533 -13.78 -35.71 23.06
CA PRO A 533 -13.72 -37.01 22.37
C PRO A 533 -13.46 -36.90 20.86
N GLU A 534 -13.81 -35.79 20.23
CA GLU A 534 -13.64 -35.54 18.79
C GLU A 534 -12.17 -35.30 18.41
N ALA A 535 -11.36 -34.77 19.34
CA ALA A 535 -9.98 -34.41 19.06
C ALA A 535 -9.08 -35.66 18.97
N SER A 536 -8.21 -35.73 17.95
CA SER A 536 -7.28 -36.86 17.75
C SER A 536 -6.03 -36.78 18.63
N ILE A 537 -6.23 -36.53 19.92
CA ILE A 537 -5.16 -36.34 20.91
C ILE A 537 -4.40 -37.65 21.13
N SER A 538 -3.07 -37.60 20.99
CA SER A 538 -2.24 -38.78 21.19
C SER A 538 -2.16 -39.19 22.66
N LEU A 539 -2.52 -40.45 22.93
CA LEU A 539 -2.37 -41.10 24.23
C LEU A 539 -1.00 -41.78 24.41
N SER A 540 -0.09 -41.71 23.42
CA SER A 540 1.15 -42.49 23.38
C SER A 540 2.19 -42.12 24.45
N ARG A 541 1.99 -41.01 25.15
CA ARG A 541 2.76 -40.60 26.33
C ARG A 541 1.80 -39.99 27.35
N ASN A 542 1.98 -40.30 28.62
CA ASN A 542 1.18 -39.75 29.72
C ASN A 542 1.63 -38.32 30.08
N GLN A 543 1.70 -37.47 29.06
CA GLN A 543 2.22 -36.11 29.10
C GLN A 543 1.10 -35.14 29.56
N ARG A 544 1.48 -34.08 30.29
CA ARG A 544 0.59 -32.94 30.53
C ARG A 544 0.61 -32.04 29.29
N LEU A 545 -0.56 -31.68 28.81
CA LEU A 545 -0.74 -30.75 27.70
C LEU A 545 -1.49 -29.52 28.23
N SER A 546 -1.02 -28.33 27.84
CA SER A 546 -1.77 -27.11 28.11
C SER A 546 -3.01 -27.02 27.21
N ALA A 547 -4.00 -26.20 27.58
CA ALA A 547 -5.13 -25.90 26.71
C ALA A 547 -4.68 -25.27 25.39
N LEU A 548 -3.57 -24.51 25.39
CA LEU A 548 -2.92 -24.01 24.18
C LEU A 548 -2.38 -25.13 23.28
N ASP A 549 -1.81 -26.19 23.86
CA ASP A 549 -1.32 -27.35 23.08
C ASP A 549 -2.47 -28.16 22.48
N VAL A 550 -3.61 -28.25 23.18
CA VAL A 550 -4.82 -28.89 22.66
C VAL A 550 -5.46 -28.05 21.55
N LEU A 551 -5.36 -26.73 21.64
CA LEU A 551 -5.79 -25.80 20.58
C LEU A 551 -4.93 -25.92 19.29
N LYS A 552 -3.80 -26.65 19.29
CA LYS A 552 -3.01 -26.92 18.07
C LYS A 552 -3.65 -27.99 17.16
N TYR A 553 -4.54 -28.83 17.67
CA TYR A 553 -5.21 -29.87 16.87
C TYR A 553 -6.25 -29.26 15.92
N GLU A 554 -6.29 -29.69 14.66
CA GLU A 554 -7.16 -29.11 13.62
C GLU A 554 -8.66 -29.16 13.99
N GLN A 555 -9.08 -30.22 14.70
CA GLN A 555 -10.47 -30.44 15.11
C GLN A 555 -10.93 -29.57 16.31
N VAL A 556 -10.03 -28.84 16.95
CA VAL A 556 -10.32 -28.06 18.17
C VAL A 556 -10.34 -26.57 17.86
N ASP A 557 -11.49 -25.94 18.01
CA ASP A 557 -11.65 -24.48 18.05
C ASP A 557 -11.82 -23.99 19.51
N MET A 558 -11.91 -22.66 19.69
CA MET A 558 -12.08 -22.07 21.02
C MET A 558 -13.46 -22.37 21.60
N GLU A 559 -14.47 -22.51 20.74
CA GLU A 559 -15.85 -22.83 21.08
C GLU A 559 -15.99 -24.25 21.65
N LEU A 560 -15.29 -25.24 21.09
CA LEU A 560 -15.20 -26.60 21.62
C LEU A 560 -14.39 -26.65 22.93
N LEU A 561 -13.28 -25.94 22.98
CA LEU A 561 -12.42 -25.86 24.17
C LEU A 561 -13.14 -25.19 25.35
N ALA A 562 -13.93 -24.14 25.10
CA ALA A 562 -14.76 -23.47 26.11
C ALA A 562 -15.99 -24.29 26.52
N LYS A 563 -16.52 -25.20 25.68
CA LYS A 563 -17.54 -26.18 26.12
C LYS A 563 -16.96 -27.20 27.09
N ALA A 564 -15.73 -27.66 26.83
CA ALA A 564 -15.02 -28.59 27.71
C ALA A 564 -14.62 -27.95 29.05
N ILE A 565 -14.22 -26.66 29.04
CA ILE A 565 -13.82 -25.91 30.23
C ILE A 565 -14.47 -24.52 30.21
N PRO A 566 -15.70 -24.37 30.72
CA PRO A 566 -16.44 -23.10 30.64
C PRO A 566 -15.75 -21.93 31.34
N GLU A 567 -15.32 -22.10 32.59
CA GLU A 567 -14.54 -21.09 33.31
C GLU A 567 -13.07 -21.52 33.37
N PRO A 568 -12.11 -20.67 32.96
CA PRO A 568 -12.23 -19.26 32.58
C PRO A 568 -12.39 -18.98 31.07
N LEU A 569 -12.62 -19.98 30.21
CA LEU A 569 -12.43 -19.83 28.76
C LEU A 569 -13.59 -19.20 27.98
N LYS A 570 -14.83 -19.25 28.52
CA LYS A 570 -16.05 -18.83 27.82
C LYS A 570 -15.96 -17.40 27.28
N LYS A 571 -15.41 -16.45 28.05
CA LYS A 571 -15.26 -15.05 27.64
C LYS A 571 -14.45 -14.84 26.35
N TYR A 572 -13.57 -15.78 26.00
CA TYR A 572 -12.77 -15.69 24.78
C TYR A 572 -13.55 -16.10 23.52
N THR A 573 -14.78 -16.61 23.67
CA THR A 573 -15.67 -16.96 22.56
C THR A 573 -16.65 -15.83 22.19
N ASP A 574 -16.81 -14.82 23.04
CA ASP A 574 -17.73 -13.69 22.81
C ASP A 574 -17.27 -12.82 21.63
N CYS A 575 -15.96 -12.73 21.39
CA CYS A 575 -15.38 -12.08 20.20
C CYS A 575 -14.75 -13.11 19.27
N ARG A 576 -15.40 -13.35 18.12
CA ARG A 576 -14.96 -14.32 17.11
C ARG A 576 -13.57 -14.02 16.55
N GLU A 577 -13.19 -12.74 16.42
CA GLU A 577 -11.85 -12.35 15.97
C GLU A 577 -10.78 -12.77 16.98
N LEU A 578 -11.03 -12.55 18.28
CA LEU A 578 -10.13 -12.97 19.36
C LEU A 578 -10.00 -14.50 19.43
N ALA A 579 -11.13 -15.22 19.38
CA ALA A 579 -11.16 -16.68 19.34
C ALA A 579 -10.31 -17.23 18.19
N GLN A 580 -10.47 -16.65 16.99
CA GLN A 580 -9.70 -17.02 15.81
C GLN A 580 -8.21 -16.68 15.98
N ARG A 581 -7.84 -15.50 16.48
CA ARG A 581 -6.43 -15.13 16.71
C ARG A 581 -5.75 -16.05 17.74
N LEU A 582 -6.41 -16.41 18.84
CA LEU A 582 -5.89 -17.37 19.83
C LEU A 582 -5.57 -18.74 19.17
N LYS A 583 -6.47 -19.24 18.33
CA LYS A 583 -6.25 -20.46 17.53
C LYS A 583 -5.05 -20.32 16.57
N ILE A 584 -4.90 -19.17 15.92
CA ILE A 584 -3.80 -18.91 14.99
C ILE A 584 -2.44 -18.88 15.72
N GLU A 585 -2.34 -18.14 16.83
CA GLU A 585 -1.12 -18.06 17.63
C GLU A 585 -0.73 -19.42 18.22
N ALA A 586 -1.70 -20.18 18.74
CA ALA A 586 -1.46 -21.56 19.18
C ALA A 586 -0.88 -22.43 18.06
N THR A 587 -1.50 -22.40 16.87
CA THR A 587 -1.11 -23.21 15.70
C THR A 587 0.30 -22.88 15.21
N TYR A 588 0.73 -21.62 15.26
CA TYR A 588 2.03 -21.18 14.74
C TYR A 588 3.13 -20.96 15.78
N GLU A 589 2.84 -21.05 17.09
CA GLU A 589 3.77 -20.76 18.19
C GLU A 589 5.21 -21.28 17.95
N SER A 590 5.37 -22.57 17.66
CA SER A 590 6.69 -23.18 17.47
C SER A 590 7.41 -22.70 16.21
N ALA A 591 6.68 -22.43 15.13
CA ALA A 591 7.28 -21.96 13.88
C ALA A 591 7.65 -20.47 13.95
N LEU A 592 6.83 -19.66 14.63
CA LEU A 592 7.10 -18.26 14.92
C LEU A 592 8.35 -18.10 15.80
N PHE A 593 8.56 -18.98 16.78
CA PHE A 593 9.76 -18.94 17.63
C PHE A 593 11.08 -19.00 16.82
N TYR A 594 11.16 -19.89 15.83
CA TYR A 594 12.33 -19.98 14.94
C TYR A 594 12.40 -18.78 13.98
N GLN A 595 11.28 -18.42 13.35
CA GLN A 595 11.22 -17.28 12.43
C GLN A 595 11.60 -15.95 13.10
N GLN A 596 11.29 -15.77 14.39
CA GLN A 596 11.70 -14.58 15.13
C GLN A 596 13.22 -14.48 15.36
N GLN A 597 13.95 -15.60 15.31
CA GLN A 597 15.42 -15.59 15.36
C GLN A 597 16.01 -15.15 14.01
N GLU A 598 15.45 -15.65 12.90
CA GLU A 598 15.82 -15.24 11.54
C GLU A 598 15.56 -13.73 11.32
N ILE A 599 14.39 -13.24 11.76
CA ILE A 599 14.04 -11.81 11.72
C ILE A 599 15.08 -10.96 12.46
N LYS A 600 15.47 -11.36 13.68
CA LYS A 600 16.48 -10.64 14.47
C LYS A 600 17.84 -10.57 13.77
N GLN A 601 18.24 -11.63 13.05
CA GLN A 601 19.47 -11.62 12.27
C GLN A 601 19.38 -10.63 11.10
N VAL A 602 18.29 -10.65 10.33
CA VAL A 602 18.10 -9.70 9.22
C VAL A 602 18.02 -8.26 9.73
N GLN A 603 17.37 -8.01 10.87
CA GLN A 603 17.32 -6.68 11.49
C GLN A 603 18.70 -6.17 11.93
N GLN A 604 19.62 -7.06 12.35
CA GLN A 604 21.01 -6.68 12.64
C GLN A 604 21.77 -6.29 11.36
N ASP A 605 21.53 -6.96 10.24
CA ASP A 605 22.13 -6.63 8.94
C ASP A 605 21.51 -5.37 8.30
N GLU A 606 20.22 -5.08 8.56
CA GLU A 606 19.55 -3.83 8.16
C GLU A 606 19.94 -2.63 9.05
N ALA A 607 20.30 -2.85 10.31
CA ALA A 607 20.84 -1.80 11.18
C ALA A 607 22.24 -1.30 10.74
N LEU A 608 22.94 -2.06 9.88
CA LEU A 608 24.22 -1.66 9.30
C LEU A 608 24.03 -0.72 8.11
N GLN A 609 23.83 0.55 8.44
CA GLN A 609 23.68 1.65 7.49
C GLN A 609 24.97 1.90 6.68
N LEU A 610 24.78 2.28 5.43
CA LEU A 610 25.80 2.80 4.51
C LEU A 610 25.65 4.34 4.44
N PRO A 611 26.74 5.13 4.42
CA PRO A 611 26.65 6.58 4.27
C PRO A 611 25.94 6.99 2.97
N GLU A 612 25.06 7.99 3.03
CA GLU A 612 24.24 8.43 1.88
C GLU A 612 25.06 9.15 0.78
N ASP A 613 26.20 9.71 1.17
CA ASP A 613 27.19 10.40 0.33
C ASP A 613 28.25 9.44 -0.26
N LEU A 614 28.16 8.14 0.03
CA LEU A 614 29.19 7.17 -0.33
C LEU A 614 29.35 7.00 -1.84
N ASP A 615 30.47 7.50 -2.39
CA ASP A 615 30.79 7.32 -3.80
C ASP A 615 31.47 5.97 -4.10
N TYR A 616 30.65 5.00 -4.49
CA TYR A 616 31.07 3.67 -4.94
C TYR A 616 32.04 3.68 -6.13
N LEU A 617 32.10 4.74 -6.94
CA LEU A 617 33.00 4.82 -8.09
C LEU A 617 34.43 5.19 -7.66
N THR A 618 34.60 6.08 -6.69
CA THR A 618 35.92 6.52 -6.19
C THR A 618 36.44 5.74 -4.98
N LEU A 619 35.63 4.87 -4.36
CA LEU A 619 35.98 3.98 -3.23
C LEU A 619 37.14 2.99 -3.52
N ARG A 620 38.39 3.45 -3.54
CA ARG A 620 39.57 2.58 -3.85
C ARG A 620 39.92 1.60 -2.74
N ASP A 621 39.64 1.94 -1.48
CA ASP A 621 39.99 1.12 -0.30
C ASP A 621 39.15 -0.16 -0.15
N VAL A 622 38.07 -0.29 -0.92
CA VAL A 622 37.17 -1.45 -0.89
C VAL A 622 37.30 -2.22 -2.20
N SER A 623 37.70 -3.49 -2.12
CA SER A 623 37.82 -4.36 -3.29
C SER A 623 36.42 -4.73 -3.81
N LEU A 624 36.01 -4.03 -4.87
CA LEU A 624 34.76 -4.18 -5.62
C LEU A 624 35.09 -4.17 -7.10
N SER A 625 34.49 -5.08 -7.88
CA SER A 625 34.55 -5.06 -9.34
C SER A 625 33.72 -3.90 -9.90
N ASP A 626 34.06 -3.43 -11.09
CA ASP A 626 33.44 -2.25 -11.69
C ASP A 626 31.93 -2.42 -11.89
N GLU A 627 31.47 -3.58 -12.37
CA GLU A 627 30.04 -3.93 -12.46
C GLU A 627 29.31 -3.80 -11.10
N VAL A 628 29.97 -4.15 -9.99
CA VAL A 628 29.38 -4.02 -8.65
C VAL A 628 29.37 -2.56 -8.20
N ARG A 629 30.42 -1.78 -8.52
CA ARG A 629 30.46 -0.34 -8.24
C ARG A 629 29.35 0.40 -8.96
N GLU A 630 29.15 0.13 -10.26
CA GLU A 630 28.09 0.72 -11.07
C GLU A 630 26.70 0.41 -10.50
N LYS A 631 26.44 -0.86 -10.15
CA LYS A 631 25.15 -1.28 -9.55
C LYS A 631 24.88 -0.60 -8.22
N LEU A 632 25.88 -0.53 -7.33
CA LEU A 632 25.76 0.14 -6.03
C LEU A 632 25.59 1.66 -6.18
N HIS A 633 26.32 2.29 -7.10
CA HIS A 633 26.19 3.72 -7.39
C HIS A 633 24.81 4.07 -7.98
N PHE A 634 24.25 3.21 -8.84
CA PHE A 634 22.93 3.42 -9.42
C PHE A 634 21.79 3.20 -8.41
N SER A 635 21.87 2.15 -7.58
CA SER A 635 20.79 1.77 -6.64
C SER A 635 20.88 2.40 -5.25
N ARG A 636 22.03 2.97 -4.88
CA ARG A 636 22.29 3.67 -3.61
C ARG A 636 21.66 2.97 -2.38
N PRO A 637 22.01 1.70 -2.10
CA PRO A 637 21.41 0.97 -0.98
C PRO A 637 21.77 1.63 0.35
N GLN A 638 20.75 1.91 1.17
CA GLN A 638 20.94 2.50 2.51
C GLN A 638 21.57 1.52 3.52
N THR A 639 21.49 0.20 3.29
CA THR A 639 21.93 -0.82 4.25
C THR A 639 22.73 -1.93 3.58
N ILE A 640 23.59 -2.61 4.36
CA ILE A 640 24.27 -3.83 3.92
C ILE A 640 23.26 -4.92 3.52
N GLY A 641 22.15 -5.03 4.25
CA GLY A 641 21.02 -5.90 3.90
C GLY A 641 20.46 -5.62 2.51
N ALA A 642 20.12 -4.37 2.19
CA ALA A 642 19.64 -3.98 0.86
C ALA A 642 20.71 -4.22 -0.23
N ALA A 643 21.98 -3.86 0.04
CA ALA A 643 23.08 -4.09 -0.89
C ALA A 643 23.24 -5.57 -1.29
N SER A 644 22.99 -6.50 -0.34
CA SER A 644 23.06 -7.95 -0.59
C SER A 644 21.97 -8.50 -1.51
N ARG A 645 20.85 -7.76 -1.66
CA ARG A 645 19.69 -8.15 -2.48
C ARG A 645 19.79 -7.65 -3.93
N ILE A 646 20.74 -6.76 -4.25
CA ILE A 646 20.91 -6.20 -5.60
C ILE A 646 21.39 -7.30 -6.58
N PRO A 647 20.69 -7.53 -7.71
CA PRO A 647 21.05 -8.57 -8.67
C PRO A 647 22.50 -8.49 -9.21
N GLY A 648 23.31 -9.46 -8.80
CA GLY A 648 24.72 -9.58 -9.21
C GLY A 648 25.71 -8.78 -8.38
N VAL A 649 25.32 -8.28 -7.19
CA VAL A 649 26.29 -8.00 -6.13
C VAL A 649 26.73 -9.33 -5.51
N THR A 650 28.04 -9.52 -5.30
CA THR A 650 28.61 -10.80 -4.85
C THR A 650 28.73 -10.86 -3.32
N PRO A 651 28.67 -12.05 -2.69
CA PRO A 651 28.91 -12.18 -1.24
C PRO A 651 30.27 -11.62 -0.79
N ALA A 652 31.29 -11.71 -1.64
CA ALA A 652 32.61 -11.12 -1.37
C ALA A 652 32.55 -9.58 -1.30
N ALA A 653 31.81 -8.93 -2.20
CA ALA A 653 31.59 -7.48 -2.16
C ALA A 653 30.86 -7.05 -0.86
N ILE A 654 29.86 -7.82 -0.43
CA ILE A 654 29.14 -7.58 0.83
C ILE A 654 30.06 -7.69 2.05
N VAL A 655 30.93 -8.71 2.11
CA VAL A 655 31.92 -8.85 3.19
C VAL A 655 32.92 -7.68 3.19
N ASN A 656 33.30 -7.17 2.02
CA ASN A 656 34.20 -6.01 1.90
C ASN A 656 33.52 -4.71 2.34
N LEU A 657 32.26 -4.47 1.94
CA LEU A 657 31.44 -3.34 2.41
C LEU A 657 31.19 -3.41 3.94
N LEU A 658 30.86 -4.60 4.46
CA LEU A 658 30.69 -4.83 5.89
C LEU A 658 31.96 -4.48 6.68
N ARG A 659 33.14 -4.84 6.16
CA ARG A 659 34.43 -4.49 6.75
C ARG A 659 34.67 -2.98 6.70
N PHE A 660 34.32 -2.31 5.60
CA PHE A 660 34.40 -0.86 5.46
C PHE A 660 33.52 -0.16 6.51
N VAL A 661 32.23 -0.50 6.60
CA VAL A 661 31.29 0.08 7.59
C VAL A 661 31.78 -0.14 9.03
N LYS A 662 32.20 -1.36 9.39
CA LYS A 662 32.74 -1.63 10.74
C LYS A 662 34.06 -0.90 11.03
N THR A 663 34.84 -0.55 10.00
CA THR A 663 36.07 0.24 10.15
C THR A 663 35.75 1.73 10.28
N GLN A 664 34.79 2.24 9.50
CA GLN A 664 34.24 3.60 9.62
C GLN A 664 33.66 3.84 11.02
N GLN A 665 32.77 2.97 11.50
CA GLN A 665 32.18 3.05 12.84
C GLN A 665 33.24 3.06 13.95
N LYS A 666 34.27 2.18 13.86
CA LYS A 666 35.39 2.19 14.81
C LYS A 666 36.24 3.47 14.76
N ARG A 667 36.39 4.08 13.57
CA ARG A 667 37.07 5.38 13.42
C ARG A 667 36.24 6.53 14.00
N ALA A 668 34.94 6.55 13.75
CA ALA A 668 34.01 7.53 14.31
C ALA A 668 34.00 7.50 15.85
N VAL A 669 33.76 6.33 16.46
CA VAL A 669 33.80 6.16 17.93
C VAL A 669 35.17 6.56 18.51
N LYS A 670 36.28 6.25 17.81
CA LYS A 670 37.61 6.68 18.26
C LYS A 670 37.82 8.19 18.12
N ALA A 671 37.24 8.83 17.10
CA ALA A 671 37.31 10.28 16.91
C ALA A 671 36.46 11.03 17.93
N GLU A 672 35.26 10.53 18.26
CA GLU A 672 34.42 11.06 19.35
C GLU A 672 35.14 10.97 20.69
N LEU A 673 35.73 9.80 21.03
CA LEU A 673 36.53 9.62 22.24
C LEU A 673 37.70 10.61 22.32
N LEU A 674 38.44 10.81 21.21
CA LEU A 674 39.54 11.78 21.13
C LEU A 674 39.04 13.24 21.25
N GLN A 675 37.84 13.56 20.77
CA GLN A 675 37.25 14.89 20.93
C GLN A 675 36.78 15.13 22.38
N THR A 676 36.21 14.13 23.07
CA THR A 676 35.91 14.26 24.51
C THR A 676 37.18 14.38 25.34
N ASP A 677 38.24 13.62 25.03
CA ASP A 677 39.53 13.75 25.72
C ASP A 677 40.17 15.12 25.46
N GLN A 678 40.04 15.68 24.24
CA GLN A 678 40.50 17.05 23.96
C GLN A 678 39.66 18.12 24.67
N CYS A 679 38.33 17.99 24.73
CA CYS A 679 37.49 18.92 25.49
C CYS A 679 37.79 18.91 26.99
N LEU A 680 38.12 17.74 27.56
CA LEU A 680 38.59 17.65 28.96
C LEU A 680 39.96 18.31 29.12
N CYS A 681 40.93 17.98 28.26
CA CYS A 681 42.27 18.59 28.28
C CYS A 681 42.27 20.12 28.07
N ASP A 682 41.31 20.67 27.33
CA ASP A 682 41.21 22.12 27.11
C ASP A 682 40.38 22.82 28.21
N ALA A 683 39.54 22.09 28.95
CA ALA A 683 38.94 22.55 30.21
C ALA A 683 39.99 22.64 31.34
N ASP A 684 40.83 21.60 31.49
CA ASP A 684 41.92 21.60 32.48
C ASP A 684 42.92 22.77 32.23
N LYS A 685 43.25 23.05 30.96
CA LYS A 685 44.10 24.20 30.57
C LYS A 685 43.43 25.57 30.75
N LEU A 686 42.10 25.61 30.88
CA LEU A 686 41.35 26.83 31.21
C LEU A 686 41.40 27.10 32.72
N GLU A 687 41.37 26.05 33.55
CA GLU A 687 41.58 26.17 35.00
C GLU A 687 43.05 26.50 35.34
N GLU A 688 44.04 25.86 34.72
CA GLU A 688 45.48 26.19 34.90
C GLU A 688 45.86 27.62 34.45
N ARG A 689 44.99 28.31 33.69
CA ARG A 689 45.17 29.72 33.29
C ARG A 689 44.43 30.72 34.19
N GLN A 690 43.73 30.26 35.22
CA GLN A 690 43.01 31.10 36.19
C GLN A 690 43.55 30.99 37.63
N LEU A 691 44.71 30.36 37.81
CA LEU A 691 45.45 30.23 39.09
C LEU A 691 46.75 31.04 39.09
#